data_AF-A0A0N1P2Y7-F1
#
_entry.id   AF-A0A0N1P2Y7-F1
#
_cell.length_a   1.000
_cell.length_b   1.000
_cell.length_c   1.000
_cell.angle_alpha   90.00
_cell.angle_beta   90.00
_cell.angle_gamma   90.00
#
_symmetry.space_group_name_H-M   'P 1'
#
loop_
_entity.id
_entity.type
_entity.pdbx_description
1 polymer ?
#
loop_
_entity_poly.entity_id
_entity_poly.type
_entity_poly.pdbx_seq_one_letter_code
_entity_poly.pdbx_strand_id
1 'polypeptide(L)'
;MAKKAAASAPAAADESGTVDVNVADFKRTRDSVIVALATLQTSVQDLSRAYIQHANTVLAPGSGGTLDANLTNILTESGLLATGSTAAPPAGAAVEEGGKKKRKRTPHDPNAPKRALTPYFLYMQSARAQIAKELGSEAKPKEVADEGTRRWQEMPQTDKGIWDEQYQKNLAAYRVKMAAYKAGQKVPSDEEAASLVEAGKAPEPAAIEDAAAETEEEDSPEPVKAPEPAPKASKRRKTTDTPAKAEAAAPKSPEKEKKGKGKKLPPPPLLHQSPRSSHATRSTRDKLVTSQLGFLAQRRLARGVRLNHVEACALIANNLQELIRDGNHSVAELMSIGKTMLGRRHVLPSVISTLTELQVEGTFTTGTYLVTVHHPVASDDGDLEKALYGSFLPVPSKDAFPPFEAHEYEEKKMPGAVIVKKGPNIQLNEGRKRIQLKVTSKGDRPIQIGSHYHFIETNPLLSFDRIAAYGYRLDIAAGTSVRFEPGDTKTVTLVEIAGHKVIRGGNGLADGPVDLSRADEILQKLQAAGFAHESSPQTDSSRLSTFNMTRADYAGMFGPTTGDLVRLAATDLWVRVEKDLTVYGEECKFGGGKTLREGMGQASNRPDAEVLDTVITNALIIDWTGIYKADIGIKNQLIAGIGKAGNPDVMPGVSPNMIVGNGTDVIAGEHMIVTAGGFDTHIHLICPQQAYESIAAGITTYLAGGTGPSQAPTPQPALPVNSTCKGNDSGPIPLRESIEAGACGLKLHEDWGTHPAAIDACLSVCDEYDVQCMIHTDTLNESGFVESTVAAFKDRTIHTYHTEGAGGGHAPDIIKVVELPNVLPSSTNPTRPYTNNTLDEHLDMLMVCHHLSRNIPEDVAFAESRIRAETIAAEDVLHDLGAISMMSSDSQAMGRCGEVILRTWHTAHKNKVQRGPLPEDKEDGEADNFRVKRYVSKYTINPALAQGMGHLIGSVEVGKYADLVVWKPASFGVKPNLVVKGGMISWSMMGDPNASIPTIQPVLSRPMFGALTPASTSITWTSAAAVKADLPSKLGLKKRIEAVKGCRKVSKKDMKFNDSMPKMKVDPERYVVEADGVRVGEGPSESLPLSQAYFAF
;
A
#
# COMPACT_ATOMS: atom_id res chain seq x y z
N MET A 1 49.21 29.59 26.08
CA MET A 1 50.66 29.61 26.35
C MET A 1 51.39 28.91 25.22
N ALA A 2 52.70 29.15 25.04
CA ALA A 2 53.45 28.76 23.84
C ALA A 2 54.66 27.85 24.16
N LYS A 3 55.24 27.27 23.09
CA LYS A 3 56.54 26.56 22.99
C LYS A 3 56.61 25.10 23.48
N LYS A 4 57.46 24.21 22.93
CA LYS A 4 58.03 24.04 21.56
C LYS A 4 58.93 22.77 21.54
N ALA A 5 58.81 21.90 20.55
CA ALA A 5 59.86 21.01 19.95
C ALA A 5 59.13 20.05 18.96
N ALA A 6 59.39 19.93 17.65
CA ALA A 6 60.63 19.89 16.84
C ALA A 6 61.44 18.59 17.05
N ALA A 7 61.85 17.83 16.02
CA ALA A 7 61.53 17.84 14.59
C ALA A 7 62.02 16.54 13.90
N SER A 8 61.44 16.16 12.75
CA SER A 8 62.16 15.66 11.55
C SER A 8 61.17 15.13 10.50
N ALA A 9 61.50 15.29 9.22
CA ALA A 9 60.78 14.70 8.09
C ALA A 9 61.76 13.86 7.26
N PRO A 10 61.26 12.77 6.64
CA PRO A 10 61.67 12.35 5.31
C PRO A 10 60.44 12.40 4.37
N ALA A 11 60.52 13.13 3.25
CA ALA A 11 61.12 12.74 1.96
C ALA A 11 60.08 12.11 1.02
N ALA A 12 60.02 12.60 -0.22
CA ALA A 12 59.05 12.19 -1.23
C ALA A 12 59.66 11.21 -2.24
N ALA A 13 59.01 10.05 -2.37
CA ALA A 13 59.17 9.01 -3.39
C ALA A 13 57.98 8.03 -3.15
N ASP A 14 57.38 7.33 -4.11
CA ASP A 14 57.56 7.25 -5.56
C ASP A 14 56.20 6.87 -6.20
N GLU A 15 55.89 7.29 -7.43
CA GLU A 15 54.63 6.90 -8.10
C GLU A 15 54.75 5.49 -8.70
N SER A 16 54.70 4.46 -7.84
CA SER A 16 54.39 3.10 -8.26
C SER A 16 53.04 2.65 -7.69
N GLY A 17 52.13 2.26 -8.57
CA GLY A 17 50.76 1.89 -8.22
C GLY A 17 50.65 0.52 -7.54
N THR A 18 51.23 0.37 -6.36
CA THR A 18 51.02 -0.80 -5.49
C THR A 18 49.73 -0.64 -4.69
N VAL A 19 48.72 -1.45 -5.00
CA VAL A 19 47.52 -1.58 -4.18
C VAL A 19 47.88 -2.39 -2.94
N ASP A 20 47.97 -1.72 -1.79
CA ASP A 20 48.26 -2.35 -0.51
C ASP A 20 47.01 -3.10 -0.02
N VAL A 21 46.89 -4.38 -0.40
CA VAL A 21 45.76 -5.23 -0.02
C VAL A 21 46.00 -5.74 1.39
N ASN A 22 45.18 -5.32 2.36
CA ASN A 22 45.17 -5.94 3.68
C ASN A 22 44.78 -7.43 3.54
N VAL A 23 45.80 -8.30 3.58
CA VAL A 23 45.65 -9.75 3.37
C VAL A 23 44.72 -10.38 4.41
N ALA A 24 44.61 -9.81 5.62
CA ALA A 24 43.68 -10.29 6.64
C ALA A 24 42.22 -9.97 6.30
N ASP A 25 41.93 -8.75 5.85
CA ASP A 25 40.57 -8.36 5.45
C ASP A 25 40.16 -9.00 4.12
N PHE A 26 41.10 -9.18 3.18
CA PHE A 26 40.85 -9.94 1.94
C PHE A 26 40.53 -11.41 2.24
N LYS A 27 41.27 -12.06 3.14
CA LYS A 27 40.96 -13.43 3.61
C LYS A 27 39.59 -13.48 4.29
N ARG A 28 39.30 -12.58 5.23
CA ARG A 28 37.99 -12.53 5.93
C ARG A 28 36.83 -12.29 4.95
N THR A 29 37.03 -11.45 3.94
CA THR A 29 36.02 -11.19 2.89
C THR A 29 35.84 -12.41 1.99
N ARG A 30 36.93 -13.04 1.53
CA ARG A 30 36.91 -14.29 0.76
C ARG A 30 36.17 -15.38 1.53
N ASP A 31 36.49 -15.57 2.80
CA ASP A 31 35.93 -16.63 3.64
C ASP A 31 34.43 -16.38 3.90
N SER A 32 34.03 -15.13 4.13
CA SER A 32 32.62 -14.72 4.19
C SER A 32 31.87 -14.97 2.86
N VAL A 33 32.50 -14.71 1.71
CA VAL A 33 31.91 -14.98 0.38
C VAL A 33 31.80 -16.49 0.12
N ILE A 34 32.77 -17.30 0.55
CA ILE A 34 32.71 -18.76 0.45
C ILE A 34 31.58 -19.32 1.33
N VAL A 35 31.44 -18.83 2.57
CA VAL A 35 30.32 -19.23 3.45
C VAL A 35 28.98 -18.82 2.83
N ALA A 36 28.86 -17.59 2.32
CA ALA A 36 27.62 -17.12 1.68
C ALA A 36 27.27 -17.93 0.41
N LEU A 37 28.26 -18.33 -0.39
CA LEU A 37 28.05 -19.21 -1.55
C LEU A 37 27.61 -20.62 -1.13
N ALA A 38 28.20 -21.18 -0.07
CA ALA A 38 27.79 -22.47 0.49
C ALA A 38 26.35 -22.42 1.02
N THR A 39 25.98 -21.36 1.77
CA THR A 39 24.60 -21.15 2.23
C THR A 39 23.62 -21.02 1.05
N LEU A 40 23.98 -20.25 0.02
CA LEU A 40 23.15 -20.11 -1.19
C LEU A 40 22.96 -21.44 -1.90
N GLN A 41 24.00 -22.27 -2.00
CA GLN A 41 23.90 -23.61 -2.59
C GLN A 41 22.98 -24.53 -1.78
N THR A 42 23.05 -24.50 -0.44
CA THR A 42 22.12 -25.24 0.43
C THR A 42 20.68 -24.76 0.25
N SER A 43 20.43 -23.44 0.25
CA SER A 43 19.08 -22.90 0.06
C SER A 43 18.49 -23.22 -1.32
N VAL A 44 19.32 -23.31 -2.37
CA VAL A 44 18.90 -23.79 -3.70
C VAL A 44 18.52 -25.27 -3.66
N GLN A 45 19.28 -26.12 -2.97
CA GLN A 45 18.95 -27.54 -2.79
C GLN A 45 17.64 -27.75 -2.03
N ASP A 46 17.43 -27.02 -0.95
CA ASP A 46 16.20 -27.08 -0.15
C ASP A 46 14.98 -26.61 -0.96
N LEU A 47 15.12 -25.52 -1.73
CA LEU A 47 14.07 -25.04 -2.63
C LEU A 47 13.73 -26.05 -3.73
N SER A 48 14.74 -26.67 -4.36
CA SER A 48 14.51 -27.73 -5.35
C SER A 48 13.80 -28.95 -4.75
N ARG A 49 14.19 -29.38 -3.53
CA ARG A 49 13.55 -30.50 -2.84
C ARG A 49 12.10 -30.19 -2.47
N ALA A 50 11.83 -29.01 -1.93
CA ALA A 50 10.48 -28.56 -1.60
C ALA A 50 9.58 -28.45 -2.85
N TYR A 51 10.12 -27.95 -3.97
CA TYR A 51 9.40 -27.89 -5.24
C TYR A 51 9.02 -29.28 -5.77
N ILE A 52 9.95 -30.24 -5.73
CA ILE A 52 9.68 -31.63 -6.14
C ILE A 52 8.61 -32.28 -5.25
N GLN A 53 8.71 -32.14 -3.92
CA GLN A 53 7.70 -32.64 -2.99
C GLN A 53 6.32 -32.02 -3.23
N HIS A 54 6.25 -30.71 -3.46
CA HIS A 54 5.00 -30.03 -3.75
C HIS A 54 4.40 -30.47 -5.09
N ALA A 55 5.21 -30.54 -6.16
CA ALA A 55 4.77 -31.02 -7.47
C ALA A 55 4.24 -32.47 -7.41
N ASN A 56 4.94 -33.38 -6.74
CA ASN A 56 4.49 -34.76 -6.55
C ASN A 56 3.17 -34.84 -5.73
N THR A 57 3.00 -33.96 -4.73
CA THR A 57 1.77 -33.88 -3.92
C THR A 57 0.57 -33.38 -4.72
N VAL A 58 0.78 -32.42 -5.63
CA VAL A 58 -0.29 -31.80 -6.44
C VAL A 58 -0.67 -32.65 -7.66
N LEU A 59 0.29 -33.34 -8.28
CA LEU A 59 0.09 -34.03 -9.57
C LEU A 59 -0.45 -35.46 -9.43
N ALA A 60 -0.34 -36.11 -8.27
CA ALA A 60 -0.80 -37.50 -8.09
C ALA A 60 -1.27 -37.82 -6.65
N PRO A 61 -2.43 -37.31 -6.20
CA PRO A 61 -3.03 -37.73 -4.94
C PRO A 61 -3.57 -39.17 -5.05
N GLY A 62 -2.83 -40.14 -4.51
CA GLY A 62 -3.32 -41.51 -4.26
C GLY A 62 -2.97 -42.59 -5.29
N SER A 63 -2.13 -42.31 -6.30
CA SER A 63 -1.58 -43.38 -7.16
C SER A 63 -0.12 -43.09 -7.55
N GLY A 64 0.75 -44.11 -7.39
CA GLY A 64 2.21 -43.96 -7.50
C GLY A 64 2.74 -43.89 -8.93
N GLY A 65 2.54 -42.76 -9.60
CA GLY A 65 3.20 -42.42 -10.87
C GLY A 65 4.25 -41.32 -10.65
N THR A 66 5.53 -41.66 -10.70
CA THR A 66 6.62 -40.74 -10.37
C THR A 66 7.20 -40.00 -11.58
N LEU A 67 7.40 -38.68 -11.41
CA LEU A 67 8.17 -37.82 -12.31
C LEU A 67 9.70 -37.93 -12.07
N ASP A 68 10.11 -38.79 -11.13
CA ASP A 68 11.42 -38.73 -10.44
C ASP A 68 12.63 -38.93 -11.35
N ALA A 69 12.57 -39.81 -12.35
CA ALA A 69 13.78 -40.25 -13.05
C ALA A 69 14.48 -39.14 -13.86
N ASN A 70 13.73 -38.34 -14.62
CA ASN A 70 14.33 -37.36 -15.53
C ASN A 70 14.75 -36.06 -14.83
N LEU A 71 13.89 -35.50 -13.97
CA LEU A 71 14.20 -34.21 -13.34
C LEU A 71 15.33 -34.33 -12.31
N THR A 72 15.36 -35.41 -11.54
CA THR A 72 16.41 -35.66 -10.53
C THR A 72 17.77 -35.87 -11.18
N ASN A 73 17.83 -36.60 -12.31
CA ASN A 73 19.06 -36.78 -13.09
C ASN A 73 19.56 -35.46 -13.70
N ILE A 74 18.67 -34.63 -14.26
CA ILE A 74 19.06 -33.31 -14.78
C ILE A 74 19.63 -32.41 -13.67
N LEU A 75 19.08 -32.47 -12.45
CA LEU A 75 19.52 -31.66 -11.31
C LEU A 75 20.82 -32.15 -10.65
N THR A 76 21.12 -33.46 -10.71
CA THR A 76 22.42 -34.01 -10.29
C THR A 76 23.50 -33.78 -11.33
N GLU A 77 23.22 -33.98 -12.63
CA GLU A 77 24.16 -33.65 -13.73
C GLU A 77 24.50 -32.15 -13.77
N SER A 78 23.55 -31.27 -13.42
CA SER A 78 23.77 -29.82 -13.34
C SER A 78 24.56 -29.38 -12.09
N GLY A 79 24.93 -30.30 -11.18
CA GLY A 79 25.66 -30.00 -9.95
C GLY A 79 24.87 -29.22 -8.89
N LEU A 80 23.55 -29.05 -9.07
CA LEU A 80 22.68 -28.47 -8.04
C LEU A 80 22.53 -29.45 -6.87
N LEU A 81 22.43 -30.76 -7.14
CA LEU A 81 22.55 -31.82 -6.16
C LEU A 81 23.97 -32.44 -6.24
N ALA A 82 24.80 -32.22 -5.23
CA ALA A 82 26.18 -32.65 -5.22
C ALA A 82 26.37 -34.02 -4.54
N THR A 83 27.17 -34.89 -5.16
CA THR A 83 27.67 -36.14 -4.59
C THR A 83 28.97 -35.89 -3.81
N GLY A 84 29.14 -36.57 -2.67
CA GLY A 84 30.20 -36.25 -1.70
C GLY A 84 31.61 -36.67 -2.16
N SER A 85 32.59 -35.78 -1.94
CA SER A 85 34.03 -36.08 -2.04
C SER A 85 34.81 -35.13 -1.12
N THR A 86 35.66 -35.68 -0.25
CA THR A 86 36.36 -34.95 0.82
C THR A 86 37.79 -34.54 0.42
N ALA A 87 38.32 -33.50 1.07
CA ALA A 87 39.71 -33.05 0.90
C ALA A 87 40.48 -33.04 2.24
N ALA A 88 41.76 -33.42 2.19
CA ALA A 88 42.62 -33.67 3.35
C ALA A 88 43.42 -32.44 3.85
N PRO A 89 43.98 -32.46 5.08
CA PRO A 89 44.40 -31.25 5.82
C PRO A 89 45.92 -30.96 5.84
N PRO A 90 46.35 -29.74 6.21
CA PRO A 90 47.69 -29.44 6.71
C PRO A 90 47.72 -29.29 8.26
N ALA A 91 48.89 -29.52 8.87
CA ALA A 91 49.10 -29.58 10.32
C ALA A 91 49.85 -28.36 10.91
N GLY A 92 49.79 -28.16 12.24
CA GLY A 92 50.72 -27.31 12.99
C GLY A 92 50.10 -26.40 14.07
N ALA A 93 50.18 -26.81 15.33
CA ALA A 93 49.55 -26.18 16.51
C ALA A 93 50.16 -24.85 17.00
N ALA A 94 49.34 -24.02 17.70
CA ALA A 94 49.58 -23.57 19.09
C ALA A 94 48.38 -22.78 19.70
N VAL A 95 47.88 -23.26 20.86
CA VAL A 95 47.37 -22.58 22.10
C VAL A 95 46.89 -21.10 21.98
N GLU A 96 45.69 -20.67 22.47
CA GLU A 96 45.18 -20.76 23.86
C GLU A 96 43.63 -20.53 24.02
N GLU A 97 43.06 -21.10 25.08
CA GLU A 97 41.76 -20.89 25.82
C GLU A 97 40.39 -20.54 25.15
N GLY A 98 39.31 -21.20 25.64
CA GLY A 98 37.91 -20.76 25.43
C GLY A 98 36.81 -21.85 25.30
N GLY A 99 36.71 -22.83 26.22
CA GLY A 99 35.86 -24.02 26.04
C GLY A 99 34.33 -23.83 26.21
N LYS A 100 33.53 -24.40 25.27
CA LYS A 100 32.07 -24.59 25.41
C LYS A 100 31.70 -26.05 25.72
N LYS A 101 30.67 -26.24 26.55
CA LYS A 101 30.22 -27.53 27.11
C LYS A 101 29.59 -28.45 26.05
N LYS A 102 29.95 -29.75 26.05
CA LYS A 102 29.18 -30.82 25.37
C LYS A 102 27.86 -31.08 26.11
N ARG A 103 26.76 -31.32 25.38
CA ARG A 103 25.56 -31.99 25.92
C ARG A 103 25.93 -33.40 26.38
N LYS A 104 25.49 -33.82 27.58
CA LYS A 104 25.57 -35.22 28.02
C LYS A 104 24.40 -36.00 27.41
N ARG A 105 24.65 -37.19 26.87
CA ARG A 105 23.58 -38.20 26.67
C ARG A 105 23.06 -38.63 28.05
N THR A 106 21.76 -38.88 28.15
CA THR A 106 21.11 -39.40 29.36
C THR A 106 21.65 -40.81 29.68
N PRO A 107 21.92 -41.16 30.95
CA PRO A 107 22.33 -42.51 31.30
C PRO A 107 21.25 -43.55 30.92
N HIS A 108 21.67 -44.67 30.34
CA HIS A 108 20.79 -45.82 30.07
C HIS A 108 20.32 -46.44 31.39
N ASP A 109 19.00 -46.51 31.63
CA ASP A 109 18.46 -47.23 32.78
C ASP A 109 18.60 -48.76 32.56
N PRO A 110 19.40 -49.48 33.36
CA PRO A 110 19.62 -50.91 33.15
C PRO A 110 18.38 -51.77 33.48
N ASN A 111 17.35 -51.22 34.12
CA ASN A 111 16.11 -51.93 34.48
C ASN A 111 14.98 -51.76 33.45
N ALA A 112 15.15 -50.89 32.44
CA ALA A 112 14.17 -50.68 31.40
C ALA A 112 14.04 -51.94 30.49
N PRO A 113 12.82 -52.44 30.22
CA PRO A 113 12.60 -53.52 29.26
C PRO A 113 13.18 -53.19 27.87
N LYS A 114 13.78 -54.18 27.20
CA LYS A 114 14.28 -54.03 25.82
C LYS A 114 13.13 -54.10 24.81
N ARG A 115 13.14 -53.20 23.83
CA ARG A 115 12.16 -53.14 22.72
C ARG A 115 12.14 -54.45 21.93
N ALA A 116 10.96 -54.81 21.42
CA ALA A 116 10.79 -55.95 20.53
C ALA A 116 11.56 -55.74 19.21
N LEU A 117 12.27 -56.78 18.75
CA LEU A 117 12.97 -56.78 17.46
C LEU A 117 11.96 -56.75 16.31
N THR A 118 12.23 -55.93 15.29
CA THR A 118 11.37 -55.82 14.10
C THR A 118 11.35 -57.13 13.29
N PRO A 119 10.34 -57.35 12.42
CA PRO A 119 10.21 -58.58 11.62
C PRO A 119 11.50 -58.96 10.85
N TYR A 120 12.18 -57.96 10.27
CA TYR A 120 13.46 -58.17 9.58
C TYR A 120 14.58 -58.67 10.53
N PHE A 121 14.68 -58.14 11.75
CA PHE A 121 15.69 -58.60 12.71
C PHE A 121 15.37 -59.99 13.29
N LEU A 122 14.08 -60.34 13.44
CA LEU A 122 13.66 -61.70 13.80
C LEU A 122 14.00 -62.71 12.70
N TYR A 123 13.73 -62.36 11.44
CA TYR A 123 14.19 -63.12 10.27
C TYR A 123 15.71 -63.30 10.30
N MET A 124 16.47 -62.22 10.46
CA MET A 124 17.94 -62.26 10.47
C MET A 124 18.54 -63.07 11.63
N GLN A 125 17.85 -63.23 12.76
CA GLN A 125 18.34 -64.12 13.84
C GLN A 125 18.41 -65.59 13.40
N SER A 126 17.46 -66.06 12.60
CA SER A 126 17.46 -67.43 12.07
C SER A 126 18.23 -67.55 10.75
N ALA A 127 18.01 -66.60 9.83
CA ALA A 127 18.54 -66.65 8.48
C ALA A 127 20.06 -66.44 8.43
N ARG A 128 20.64 -65.60 9.31
CA ARG A 128 22.08 -65.26 9.28
C ARG A 128 22.98 -66.50 9.36
N ALA A 129 22.64 -67.49 10.18
CA ALA A 129 23.44 -68.71 10.30
C ALA A 129 23.38 -69.58 9.03
N GLN A 130 22.21 -69.61 8.37
CA GLN A 130 22.03 -70.36 7.14
C GLN A 130 22.64 -69.64 5.92
N ILE A 131 22.46 -68.31 5.80
CA ILE A 131 23.10 -67.48 4.78
C ILE A 131 24.64 -67.55 4.90
N ALA A 132 25.19 -67.50 6.13
CA ALA A 132 26.62 -67.69 6.34
C ALA A 132 27.11 -69.10 5.92
N LYS A 133 26.29 -70.14 6.12
CA LYS A 133 26.62 -71.51 5.68
C LYS A 133 26.55 -71.66 4.15
N GLU A 134 25.62 -70.98 3.49
CA GLU A 134 25.44 -70.99 2.03
C GLU A 134 26.48 -70.13 1.30
N LEU A 135 26.93 -69.02 1.89
CA LEU A 135 28.03 -68.18 1.38
C LEU A 135 29.42 -68.77 1.68
N GLY A 136 29.50 -69.81 2.51
CA GLY A 136 30.74 -70.49 2.88
C GLY A 136 31.43 -69.93 4.13
N SER A 137 32.31 -70.73 4.73
CA SER A 137 32.92 -70.47 6.05
C SER A 137 33.87 -69.26 6.13
N GLU A 138 34.13 -68.57 5.02
CA GLU A 138 34.94 -67.34 4.97
C GLU A 138 34.11 -66.08 4.67
N ALA A 139 32.78 -66.19 4.54
CA ALA A 139 31.89 -65.06 4.27
C ALA A 139 31.90 -64.02 5.40
N LYS A 140 32.05 -62.74 5.05
CA LYS A 140 32.15 -61.66 6.05
C LYS A 140 30.76 -61.31 6.63
N PRO A 141 30.68 -60.86 7.89
CA PRO A 141 29.40 -60.50 8.52
C PRO A 141 28.58 -59.43 7.79
N LYS A 142 29.23 -58.58 6.97
CA LYS A 142 28.58 -57.60 6.09
C LYS A 142 27.94 -58.25 4.86
N GLU A 143 28.67 -59.13 4.17
CA GLU A 143 28.18 -59.88 2.99
C GLU A 143 26.94 -60.74 3.36
N VAL A 144 26.95 -61.34 4.56
CA VAL A 144 25.80 -62.09 5.12
C VAL A 144 24.61 -61.17 5.44
N ALA A 145 24.84 -59.90 5.79
CA ALA A 145 23.79 -58.92 6.07
C ALA A 145 23.20 -58.31 4.79
N ASP A 146 24.04 -58.04 3.79
CA ASP A 146 23.62 -57.53 2.48
C ASP A 146 22.76 -58.58 1.76
N GLU A 147 23.17 -59.85 1.73
CA GLU A 147 22.38 -60.95 1.17
C GLU A 147 21.09 -61.23 1.97
N GLY A 148 21.13 -61.08 3.30
CA GLY A 148 19.93 -61.14 4.14
C GLY A 148 18.93 -60.01 3.83
N THR A 149 19.42 -58.82 3.54
CA THR A 149 18.59 -57.67 3.11
C THR A 149 17.94 -57.95 1.76
N ARG A 150 18.71 -58.46 0.78
CA ARG A 150 18.20 -58.83 -0.55
C ARG A 150 17.11 -59.91 -0.47
N ARG A 151 17.37 -61.00 0.26
CA ARG A 151 16.40 -62.08 0.48
C ARG A 151 15.13 -61.61 1.20
N TRP A 152 15.25 -60.69 2.16
CA TRP A 152 14.08 -60.08 2.80
C TRP A 152 13.27 -59.22 1.82
N GLN A 153 13.91 -58.44 0.95
CA GLN A 153 13.19 -57.65 -0.04
C GLN A 153 12.41 -58.55 -1.01
N GLU A 154 13.04 -59.59 -1.54
CA GLU A 154 12.45 -60.54 -2.50
C GLU A 154 11.42 -61.52 -1.90
N MET A 155 11.41 -61.71 -0.58
CA MET A 155 10.51 -62.66 0.10
C MET A 155 9.01 -62.30 -0.11
N PRO A 156 8.14 -63.25 -0.49
CA PRO A 156 6.70 -63.04 -0.59
C PRO A 156 6.06 -62.56 0.72
N GLN A 157 4.98 -61.79 0.63
CA GLN A 157 4.31 -61.22 1.81
C GLN A 157 3.68 -62.28 2.72
N THR A 158 3.32 -63.45 2.19
CA THR A 158 2.86 -64.62 2.96
C THR A 158 3.93 -65.11 3.94
N ASP A 159 5.18 -65.08 3.52
CA ASP A 159 6.31 -65.68 4.25
C ASP A 159 6.89 -64.66 5.24
N LYS A 160 6.81 -63.36 4.90
CA LYS A 160 7.00 -62.23 5.83
C LYS A 160 6.01 -62.26 6.99
N GLY A 161 4.77 -62.71 6.74
CA GLY A 161 3.69 -62.79 7.74
C GLY A 161 4.05 -63.58 9.00
N ILE A 162 4.91 -64.60 8.91
CA ILE A 162 5.39 -65.38 10.06
C ILE A 162 6.20 -64.50 11.03
N TRP A 163 7.06 -63.64 10.47
CA TRP A 163 7.91 -62.72 11.23
C TRP A 163 7.10 -61.52 11.75
N ASP A 164 6.08 -61.09 11.00
CA ASP A 164 5.12 -60.09 11.46
C ASP A 164 4.30 -60.61 12.65
N GLU A 165 3.79 -61.84 12.61
CA GLU A 165 3.06 -62.45 13.73
C GLU A 165 3.95 -62.60 14.97
N GLN A 166 5.20 -63.04 14.80
CA GLN A 166 6.15 -63.16 15.91
C GLN A 166 6.57 -61.79 16.47
N TYR A 167 6.68 -60.76 15.63
CA TYR A 167 6.88 -59.38 16.08
C TYR A 167 5.69 -58.88 16.91
N GLN A 168 4.44 -59.11 16.49
CA GLN A 168 3.26 -58.69 17.26
C GLN A 168 3.19 -59.38 18.64
N LYS A 169 3.51 -60.68 18.72
CA LYS A 169 3.61 -61.41 20.01
C LYS A 169 4.68 -60.81 20.92
N ASN A 170 5.87 -60.54 20.39
CA ASN A 170 6.96 -59.92 21.14
C ASN A 170 6.64 -58.48 21.57
N LEU A 171 5.93 -57.72 20.73
CA LEU A 171 5.48 -56.36 21.02
C LEU A 171 4.42 -56.33 22.14
N ALA A 172 3.49 -57.28 22.14
CA ALA A 172 2.51 -57.45 23.23
C ALA A 172 3.21 -57.80 24.56
N ALA A 173 4.17 -58.72 24.56
CA ALA A 173 4.95 -59.06 25.75
C ALA A 173 5.80 -57.87 26.26
N TYR A 174 6.36 -57.08 25.34
CA TYR A 174 7.06 -55.83 25.67
C TYR A 174 6.11 -54.80 26.31
N ARG A 175 4.86 -54.65 25.83
CA ARG A 175 3.85 -53.76 26.45
C ARG A 175 3.51 -54.17 27.88
N VAL A 176 3.34 -55.47 28.16
CA VAL A 176 3.13 -55.98 29.53
C VAL A 176 4.31 -55.61 30.44
N LYS A 177 5.55 -55.83 29.98
CA LYS A 177 6.77 -55.46 30.72
C LYS A 177 6.91 -53.95 30.93
N MET A 178 6.61 -53.14 29.91
CA MET A 178 6.66 -51.68 29.99
C MET A 178 5.57 -51.09 30.89
N ALA A 179 4.39 -51.69 30.94
CA ALA A 179 3.34 -51.30 31.88
C ALA A 179 3.76 -51.57 33.33
N ALA A 180 4.31 -52.76 33.62
CA ALA A 180 4.87 -53.07 34.94
C ALA A 180 6.02 -52.11 35.32
N TYR A 181 6.94 -51.83 34.39
CA TYR A 181 8.04 -50.89 34.58
C TYR A 181 7.56 -49.45 34.86
N LYS A 182 6.64 -48.92 34.04
CA LYS A 182 6.04 -47.58 34.25
C LYS A 182 5.23 -47.50 35.56
N ALA A 183 4.67 -48.60 36.03
CA ALA A 183 3.97 -48.71 37.31
C ALA A 183 4.89 -48.94 38.53
N GLY A 184 6.22 -48.99 38.34
CA GLY A 184 7.20 -49.26 39.40
C GLY A 184 7.14 -50.69 39.97
N GLN A 185 6.50 -51.62 39.26
CA GLN A 185 6.35 -53.02 39.67
C GLN A 185 7.51 -53.86 39.15
N LYS A 186 7.72 -55.05 39.76
CA LYS A 186 8.72 -56.01 39.27
C LYS A 186 8.37 -56.41 37.83
N VAL A 187 9.28 -56.14 36.89
CA VAL A 187 9.12 -56.50 35.49
C VAL A 187 9.01 -58.03 35.35
N PRO A 188 7.95 -58.58 34.73
CA PRO A 188 7.83 -60.01 34.48
C PRO A 188 8.94 -60.54 33.58
N SER A 189 9.35 -61.79 33.80
CA SER A 189 10.22 -62.52 32.88
C SER A 189 9.55 -62.74 31.51
N ASP A 190 10.33 -63.20 30.52
CA ASP A 190 9.86 -63.42 29.16
C ASP A 190 8.72 -64.45 29.09
N GLU A 191 8.80 -65.51 29.90
CA GLU A 191 7.76 -66.55 30.02
C GLU A 191 6.51 -66.01 30.73
N GLU A 192 6.67 -65.31 31.86
CA GLU A 192 5.54 -64.70 32.60
C GLU A 192 4.81 -63.65 31.74
N ALA A 193 5.56 -62.83 30.98
CA ALA A 193 4.98 -61.86 30.07
C ALA A 193 4.22 -62.53 28.91
N ALA A 194 4.74 -63.63 28.35
CA ALA A 194 4.06 -64.40 27.31
C ALA A 194 2.74 -65.01 27.85
N SER A 195 2.76 -65.66 29.02
CA SER A 195 1.53 -66.19 29.64
C SER A 195 0.50 -65.11 29.99
N LEU A 196 0.93 -63.89 30.34
CA LEU A 196 0.03 -62.75 30.55
C LEU A 196 -0.60 -62.22 29.26
N VAL A 197 0.12 -62.29 28.13
CA VAL A 197 -0.42 -61.98 26.79
C VAL A 197 -1.43 -63.06 26.36
N GLU A 198 -1.12 -64.34 26.54
CA GLU A 198 -2.04 -65.45 26.25
C GLU A 198 -3.30 -65.42 27.13
N ALA A 199 -3.20 -64.95 28.37
CA ALA A 199 -4.33 -64.70 29.27
C ALA A 199 -5.13 -63.42 28.93
N GLY A 200 -4.84 -62.74 27.82
CA GLY A 200 -5.57 -61.56 27.35
C GLY A 200 -5.33 -60.29 28.17
N LYS A 201 -4.25 -60.22 28.97
CA LYS A 201 -3.93 -59.08 29.87
C LYS A 201 -2.91 -58.10 29.29
N ALA A 202 -2.72 -58.11 27.97
CA ALA A 202 -1.86 -57.15 27.28
C ALA A 202 -2.54 -55.78 27.17
N PRO A 203 -1.87 -54.65 27.49
CA PRO A 203 -2.42 -53.32 27.27
C PRO A 203 -2.69 -53.05 25.78
N GLU A 204 -3.82 -52.41 25.48
CA GLU A 204 -4.15 -51.96 24.13
C GLU A 204 -3.16 -50.90 23.61
N PRO A 205 -2.98 -50.77 22.28
CA PRO A 205 -2.12 -49.76 21.68
C PRO A 205 -2.66 -48.35 21.89
N ALA A 206 -2.18 -47.67 22.94
CA ALA A 206 -2.37 -46.23 23.07
C ALA A 206 -1.69 -45.49 21.91
N ALA A 207 -2.38 -44.49 21.34
CA ALA A 207 -1.80 -43.63 20.32
C ALA A 207 -0.84 -42.61 20.95
N ILE A 208 0.35 -42.49 20.36
CA ILE A 208 1.40 -41.46 20.59
C ILE A 208 2.25 -41.62 21.87
N GLU A 209 3.49 -42.07 21.67
CA GLU A 209 4.74 -41.44 22.16
C GLU A 209 5.96 -42.32 21.78
N ASP A 210 6.51 -42.15 20.57
CA ASP A 210 7.83 -42.73 20.22
C ASP A 210 8.42 -42.11 18.93
N ALA A 211 8.85 -40.84 19.00
CA ALA A 211 9.49 -40.12 17.90
C ALA A 211 10.86 -39.53 18.31
N ALA A 212 11.75 -40.38 18.82
CA ALA A 212 13.14 -40.03 19.10
C ALA A 212 14.06 -41.26 18.95
N ALA A 213 14.59 -41.46 17.74
CA ALA A 213 15.70 -42.38 17.49
C ALA A 213 16.69 -41.71 16.53
N GLU A 214 17.85 -41.32 17.06
CA GLU A 214 19.00 -40.86 16.28
C GLU A 214 19.51 -42.01 15.40
N THR A 215 19.76 -41.78 14.11
CA THR A 215 20.50 -42.72 13.27
C THR A 215 21.99 -42.53 13.49
N GLU A 216 22.63 -43.48 14.18
CA GLU A 216 24.09 -43.60 14.23
C GLU A 216 24.59 -44.29 12.96
N GLU A 217 25.50 -43.64 12.21
CA GLU A 217 26.31 -44.29 11.18
C GLU A 217 27.76 -44.39 11.69
N GLU A 218 28.27 -45.63 11.82
CA GLU A 218 29.70 -45.89 12.01
C GLU A 218 30.39 -46.09 10.65
N ASP A 219 31.52 -45.41 10.45
CA ASP A 219 32.33 -45.44 9.24
C ASP A 219 33.56 -46.37 9.40
N SER A 220 33.87 -47.19 8.37
CA SER A 220 35.13 -47.92 8.13
C SER A 220 35.01 -48.89 6.94
N PRO A 221 36.10 -49.18 6.19
CA PRO A 221 37.11 -48.27 5.65
C PRO A 221 37.30 -48.45 4.11
N GLU A 222 37.84 -47.44 3.41
CA GLU A 222 38.17 -47.57 1.97
C GLU A 222 39.45 -48.40 1.68
N PRO A 223 39.50 -49.16 0.57
CA PRO A 223 40.72 -49.84 0.11
C PRO A 223 41.63 -48.96 -0.78
N VAL A 224 42.92 -49.31 -0.78
CA VAL A 224 44.06 -48.50 -1.28
C VAL A 224 44.15 -48.43 -2.81
N LYS A 225 44.46 -47.23 -3.34
CA LYS A 225 44.86 -47.00 -4.75
C LYS A 225 46.30 -47.42 -5.04
N ALA A 226 46.51 -48.08 -6.18
CA ALA A 226 47.83 -48.31 -6.80
C ALA A 226 48.13 -47.25 -7.89
N PRO A 227 49.40 -47.06 -8.31
CA PRO A 227 49.90 -45.74 -8.74
C PRO A 227 49.84 -45.41 -10.25
N GLU A 228 50.10 -44.13 -10.57
CA GLU A 228 50.22 -43.55 -11.91
C GLU A 228 51.31 -44.21 -12.78
N PRO A 229 51.29 -43.92 -14.10
CA PRO A 229 52.35 -43.03 -14.60
C PRO A 229 51.90 -41.96 -15.63
N ALA A 230 52.49 -40.76 -15.52
CA ALA A 230 52.61 -39.76 -16.58
C ALA A 230 53.91 -40.01 -17.41
N PRO A 231 54.39 -39.16 -18.37
CA PRO A 231 53.91 -37.84 -18.84
C PRO A 231 54.10 -37.53 -20.37
N LYS A 232 53.98 -36.24 -20.75
CA LYS A 232 54.54 -35.52 -21.96
C LYS A 232 53.75 -35.62 -23.30
N ALA A 233 53.75 -34.60 -24.19
CA ALA A 233 54.15 -33.18 -24.10
C ALA A 233 53.78 -32.32 -25.33
N SER A 234 53.60 -31.00 -25.11
CA SER A 234 53.78 -29.90 -26.10
C SER A 234 52.71 -29.78 -27.23
N LYS A 235 52.49 -28.63 -27.92
CA LYS A 235 53.41 -27.55 -28.36
C LYS A 235 52.63 -26.27 -28.79
N ARG A 236 53.28 -25.09 -28.63
CA ARG A 236 53.23 -23.81 -29.43
C ARG A 236 51.92 -23.36 -30.13
N ARG A 237 51.40 -22.12 -29.99
CA ARG A 237 51.97 -20.74 -30.09
C ARG A 237 52.08 -20.15 -31.51
N LYS A 238 51.19 -19.18 -31.85
CA LYS A 238 51.37 -17.90 -32.58
C LYS A 238 49.98 -17.22 -32.65
N THR A 239 49.65 -15.96 -32.33
CA THR A 239 50.27 -14.60 -32.40
C THR A 239 50.43 -14.00 -33.79
N THR A 240 49.70 -12.89 -34.05
CA THR A 240 49.96 -11.68 -34.90
C THR A 240 48.59 -11.01 -35.20
N ASP A 241 48.36 -9.68 -35.25
CA ASP A 241 49.21 -8.48 -35.07
C ASP A 241 48.38 -7.23 -34.68
N THR A 242 49.07 -6.13 -34.31
CA THR A 242 48.55 -4.73 -34.11
C THR A 242 48.85 -3.87 -35.39
N PRO A 243 48.83 -2.50 -35.48
CA PRO A 243 48.81 -1.36 -34.52
C PRO A 243 47.47 -0.55 -34.60
N ALA A 244 47.27 0.75 -34.33
CA ALA A 244 48.15 1.92 -34.07
C ALA A 244 47.48 3.03 -33.19
N LYS A 245 47.82 4.32 -33.43
CA LYS A 245 47.42 5.55 -32.69
C LYS A 245 47.09 6.71 -33.66
N ALA A 246 46.45 7.77 -33.16
CA ALA A 246 46.75 9.18 -33.50
C ALA A 246 46.40 10.14 -32.33
N GLU A 247 47.03 11.32 -32.27
CA GLU A 247 46.99 12.32 -31.15
C GLU A 247 46.41 13.69 -31.57
N ALA A 248 46.45 14.66 -30.62
CA ALA A 248 46.35 16.14 -30.72
C ALA A 248 44.99 16.76 -30.32
N ALA A 249 44.90 17.98 -29.75
CA ALA A 249 45.84 18.86 -29.00
C ALA A 249 45.02 19.98 -28.29
N ALA A 250 45.63 20.81 -27.42
CA ALA A 250 44.95 21.89 -26.68
C ALA A 250 45.69 23.24 -26.74
N PRO A 251 44.99 24.38 -26.53
CA PRO A 251 45.56 25.47 -25.72
C PRO A 251 44.58 26.17 -24.73
N LYS A 252 45.14 27.04 -23.86
CA LYS A 252 44.56 27.75 -22.68
C LYS A 252 43.88 29.09 -23.09
N SER A 253 43.18 29.92 -22.28
CA SER A 253 43.25 30.36 -20.85
C SER A 253 41.99 31.24 -20.52
N PRO A 254 41.81 31.94 -19.36
CA PRO A 254 42.48 31.91 -18.03
C PRO A 254 41.51 31.89 -16.80
N GLU A 255 42.11 32.00 -15.60
CA GLU A 255 41.56 32.11 -14.22
C GLU A 255 40.80 33.45 -13.92
N LYS A 256 40.08 33.72 -12.79
CA LYS A 256 39.63 33.03 -11.55
C LYS A 256 38.60 33.96 -10.84
N GLU A 257 37.63 33.44 -10.08
CA GLU A 257 37.34 33.99 -8.72
C GLU A 257 36.58 33.01 -7.80
N LYS A 258 36.53 33.32 -6.49
CA LYS A 258 36.38 32.37 -5.37
C LYS A 258 34.94 32.17 -4.88
N LYS A 259 34.58 30.95 -4.45
CA LYS A 259 33.62 30.71 -3.34
C LYS A 259 33.72 29.31 -2.71
N GLY A 260 33.65 29.27 -1.36
CA GLY A 260 33.09 28.21 -0.51
C GLY A 260 33.59 26.75 -0.61
N LYS A 261 34.21 26.23 0.46
CA LYS A 261 34.41 24.78 0.65
C LYS A 261 33.07 24.07 0.95
N GLY A 262 32.45 23.48 -0.07
CA GLY A 262 31.38 22.49 0.12
C GLY A 262 31.94 21.14 0.56
N LYS A 263 31.36 20.52 1.60
CA LYS A 263 31.57 19.10 1.88
C LYS A 263 30.95 18.29 0.72
N LYS A 264 31.73 17.47 0.03
CA LYS A 264 31.17 16.48 -0.92
C LYS A 264 30.26 15.54 -0.15
N LEU A 265 29.00 15.42 -0.59
CA LEU A 265 28.18 14.27 -0.23
C LEU A 265 28.85 13.00 -0.79
N PRO A 266 28.82 11.86 -0.08
CA PRO A 266 29.17 10.58 -0.69
C PRO A 266 28.16 10.27 -1.81
N PRO A 267 28.59 9.63 -2.91
CA PRO A 267 27.65 9.14 -3.92
C PRO A 267 26.72 8.08 -3.29
N PRO A 268 25.47 7.94 -3.78
CA PRO A 268 24.57 6.90 -3.30
C PRO A 268 25.20 5.51 -3.54
N PRO A 269 24.89 4.51 -2.69
CA PRO A 269 25.46 3.18 -2.83
C PRO A 269 25.08 2.59 -4.18
N LEU A 270 26.11 2.25 -4.98
CA LEU A 270 25.94 1.57 -6.25
C LEU A 270 25.33 0.19 -5.99
N LEU A 271 24.15 -0.06 -6.56
CA LEU A 271 23.56 -1.39 -6.61
C LEU A 271 24.56 -2.35 -7.28
N HIS A 272 24.88 -3.44 -6.59
CA HIS A 272 25.75 -4.50 -7.11
C HIS A 272 25.25 -4.97 -8.47
N GLN A 273 26.05 -4.77 -9.52
CA GLN A 273 25.77 -5.35 -10.83
C GLN A 273 26.12 -6.84 -10.77
N SER A 274 25.10 -7.69 -10.76
CA SER A 274 25.24 -9.11 -11.09
C SER A 274 25.51 -9.29 -12.60
N PRO A 275 26.01 -10.47 -13.04
CA PRO A 275 26.39 -10.69 -14.44
C PRO A 275 25.22 -10.49 -15.42
N ARG A 276 25.52 -9.99 -16.62
CA ARG A 276 24.52 -9.62 -17.64
C ARG A 276 23.73 -10.83 -18.14
N SER A 277 22.44 -10.89 -17.85
CA SER A 277 21.44 -11.61 -18.65
C SER A 277 20.14 -10.81 -18.77
N SER A 278 19.68 -10.62 -20.00
CA SER A 278 18.61 -9.69 -20.44
C SER A 278 18.89 -8.18 -20.26
N HIS A 279 18.74 -7.41 -21.35
CA HIS A 279 18.84 -5.95 -21.36
C HIS A 279 17.49 -5.25 -21.09
N ALA A 280 16.57 -5.90 -20.36
CA ALA A 280 15.21 -5.41 -20.18
C ALA A 280 15.16 -4.15 -19.30
N THR A 281 14.67 -3.03 -19.86
CA THR A 281 14.47 -1.79 -19.11
C THR A 281 13.29 -1.93 -18.12
N ARG A 282 13.13 -0.97 -17.19
CA ARG A 282 11.93 -0.91 -16.34
C ARG A 282 10.64 -0.81 -17.17
N SER A 283 10.62 0.05 -18.20
CA SER A 283 9.49 0.16 -19.14
C SER A 283 9.17 -1.18 -19.84
N THR A 284 10.19 -1.94 -20.25
CA THR A 284 10.02 -3.28 -20.83
C THR A 284 9.36 -4.24 -19.85
N ARG A 285 9.80 -4.24 -18.58
CA ARG A 285 9.20 -5.08 -17.53
C ARG A 285 7.75 -4.70 -17.23
N ASP A 286 7.47 -3.40 -17.16
CA ASP A 286 6.12 -2.89 -16.90
C ASP A 286 5.15 -3.30 -18.02
N LYS A 287 5.55 -3.16 -19.30
CA LYS A 287 4.73 -3.63 -20.45
C LYS A 287 4.45 -5.14 -20.40
N LEU A 288 5.38 -5.96 -19.94
CA LEU A 288 5.16 -7.41 -19.74
C LEU A 288 4.10 -7.69 -18.65
N VAL A 289 4.06 -6.89 -17.58
CA VAL A 289 3.00 -7.00 -16.55
C VAL A 289 1.62 -6.64 -17.14
N THR A 290 1.55 -5.59 -17.97
CA THR A 290 0.31 -5.27 -18.71
C THR A 290 -0.12 -6.41 -19.62
N SER A 291 0.83 -7.00 -20.36
CA SER A 291 0.54 -8.09 -21.29
C SER A 291 0.02 -9.34 -20.58
N GLN A 292 0.62 -9.73 -19.44
CA GLN A 292 0.10 -10.84 -18.62
C GLN A 292 -1.33 -10.60 -18.11
N LEU A 293 -1.63 -9.37 -17.70
CA LEU A 293 -2.98 -8.98 -17.27
C LEU A 293 -3.98 -8.91 -18.44
N GLY A 294 -3.52 -8.47 -19.62
CA GLY A 294 -4.29 -8.50 -20.86
C GLY A 294 -4.63 -9.93 -21.28
N PHE A 295 -3.67 -10.85 -21.23
CA PHE A 295 -3.90 -12.26 -21.51
C PHE A 295 -4.84 -12.92 -20.46
N LEU A 296 -4.74 -12.54 -19.19
CA LEU A 296 -5.72 -12.95 -18.17
C LEU A 296 -7.13 -12.44 -18.50
N ALA A 297 -7.26 -11.18 -18.93
CA ALA A 297 -8.52 -10.60 -19.37
C ALA A 297 -9.07 -11.30 -20.63
N GLN A 298 -8.22 -11.65 -21.60
CA GLN A 298 -8.60 -12.49 -22.75
C GLN A 298 -9.13 -13.86 -22.31
N ARG A 299 -8.47 -14.53 -21.34
CA ARG A 299 -8.95 -15.80 -20.76
C ARG A 299 -10.24 -15.66 -19.94
N ARG A 300 -10.55 -14.48 -19.43
CA ARG A 300 -11.84 -14.15 -18.76
C ARG A 300 -12.93 -13.92 -19.81
N LEU A 301 -12.65 -13.12 -20.83
CA LEU A 301 -13.54 -12.86 -21.96
C LEU A 301 -13.90 -14.14 -22.73
N ALA A 302 -12.92 -14.99 -23.04
CA ALA A 302 -13.12 -16.25 -23.78
C ALA A 302 -14.04 -17.27 -23.08
N ARG A 303 -14.40 -17.04 -21.81
CA ARG A 303 -15.38 -17.86 -21.05
C ARG A 303 -16.63 -17.07 -20.61
N GLY A 304 -16.92 -15.93 -21.25
CA GLY A 304 -18.16 -15.15 -21.02
C GLY A 304 -18.12 -14.15 -19.86
N VAL A 305 -16.94 -13.86 -19.27
CA VAL A 305 -16.86 -12.86 -18.17
C VAL A 305 -16.96 -11.44 -18.73
N ARG A 306 -17.92 -10.64 -18.24
CA ARG A 306 -17.98 -9.19 -18.44
C ARG A 306 -16.78 -8.53 -17.73
N LEU A 307 -15.88 -7.93 -18.50
CA LEU A 307 -14.63 -7.38 -17.98
C LEU A 307 -14.84 -6.07 -17.18
N ASN A 308 -14.08 -5.88 -16.12
CA ASN A 308 -14.01 -4.62 -15.38
C ASN A 308 -13.08 -3.60 -16.06
N HIS A 309 -12.94 -2.41 -15.46
CA HIS A 309 -12.12 -1.32 -16.03
C HIS A 309 -10.66 -1.73 -16.26
N VAL A 310 -10.06 -2.38 -15.27
CA VAL A 310 -8.63 -2.76 -15.26
C VAL A 310 -8.38 -3.85 -16.31
N GLU A 311 -9.28 -4.82 -16.40
CA GLU A 311 -9.20 -5.92 -17.36
C GLU A 311 -9.42 -5.45 -18.80
N ALA A 312 -10.48 -4.66 -19.04
CA ALA A 312 -10.78 -4.11 -20.36
C ALA A 312 -9.62 -3.21 -20.85
N CYS A 313 -9.05 -2.40 -19.95
CA CYS A 313 -7.90 -1.57 -20.26
C CYS A 313 -6.66 -2.41 -20.59
N ALA A 314 -6.35 -3.43 -19.79
CA ALA A 314 -5.19 -4.29 -20.03
C ALA A 314 -5.33 -5.13 -21.31
N LEU A 315 -6.53 -5.62 -21.63
CA LEU A 315 -6.79 -6.35 -22.88
C LEU A 315 -6.56 -5.48 -24.11
N ILE A 316 -7.21 -4.30 -24.16
CA ILE A 316 -7.07 -3.40 -25.31
C ILE A 316 -5.62 -2.93 -25.42
N ALA A 317 -4.97 -2.58 -24.30
CA ALA A 317 -3.56 -2.18 -24.29
C ALA A 317 -2.63 -3.30 -24.80
N ASN A 318 -2.83 -4.55 -24.36
CA ASN A 318 -2.07 -5.71 -24.83
C ASN A 318 -2.23 -5.92 -26.34
N ASN A 319 -3.46 -5.95 -26.85
CA ASN A 319 -3.70 -6.24 -28.26
C ASN A 319 -3.18 -5.12 -29.17
N LEU A 320 -3.23 -3.85 -28.72
CA LEU A 320 -2.60 -2.76 -29.44
C LEU A 320 -1.06 -2.92 -29.47
N GLN A 321 -0.41 -3.38 -28.41
CA GLN A 321 1.03 -3.65 -28.42
C GLN A 321 1.40 -4.77 -29.42
N GLU A 322 0.61 -5.85 -29.49
CA GLU A 322 0.81 -6.92 -30.48
C GLU A 322 0.63 -6.40 -31.92
N LEU A 323 -0.45 -5.67 -32.19
CA LEU A 323 -0.69 -5.09 -33.53
C LEU A 323 0.35 -4.03 -33.94
N ILE A 324 0.93 -3.31 -32.98
CA ILE A 324 2.11 -2.44 -33.21
C ILE A 324 3.33 -3.29 -33.55
N ARG A 325 3.56 -4.38 -32.81
CA ARG A 325 4.68 -5.30 -33.00
C ARG A 325 4.64 -5.99 -34.36
N ASP A 326 3.46 -6.27 -34.92
CA ASP A 326 3.32 -6.83 -36.28
C ASP A 326 3.73 -5.83 -37.37
N GLY A 327 3.70 -4.53 -37.10
CA GLY A 327 4.17 -3.48 -38.01
C GLY A 327 3.27 -3.21 -39.22
N ASN A 328 2.06 -3.79 -39.25
CA ASN A 328 1.13 -3.73 -40.39
C ASN A 328 0.10 -2.59 -40.29
N HIS A 329 0.11 -1.80 -39.20
CA HIS A 329 -0.87 -0.75 -38.95
C HIS A 329 -0.22 0.59 -38.58
N SER A 330 -0.83 1.67 -39.04
CA SER A 330 -0.54 3.04 -38.61
C SER A 330 -1.21 3.35 -37.27
N VAL A 331 -0.75 4.43 -36.62
CA VAL A 331 -1.36 4.97 -35.39
C VAL A 331 -2.88 5.20 -35.58
N ALA A 332 -3.29 5.81 -36.69
CA ALA A 332 -4.70 6.16 -36.94
C ALA A 332 -5.61 4.93 -37.11
N GLU A 333 -5.10 3.86 -37.72
CA GLU A 333 -5.82 2.59 -37.82
C GLU A 333 -5.96 1.94 -36.44
N LEU A 334 -4.90 1.93 -35.63
CA LEU A 334 -4.92 1.39 -34.27
C LEU A 334 -5.86 2.16 -33.32
N MET A 335 -5.91 3.50 -33.45
CA MET A 335 -6.90 4.36 -32.75
C MET A 335 -8.35 3.98 -33.10
N SER A 336 -8.59 3.42 -34.29
CA SER A 336 -9.90 2.98 -34.76
C SER A 336 -10.18 1.54 -34.34
N ILE A 337 -9.22 0.63 -34.53
CA ILE A 337 -9.28 -0.80 -34.16
C ILE A 337 -9.55 -0.96 -32.65
N GLY A 338 -8.87 -0.18 -31.80
CA GLY A 338 -9.06 -0.25 -30.35
C GLY A 338 -10.49 0.04 -29.87
N LYS A 339 -11.31 0.77 -30.64
CA LYS A 339 -12.73 1.03 -30.33
C LYS A 339 -13.67 -0.12 -30.69
N THR A 340 -13.17 -1.09 -31.45
CA THR A 340 -13.97 -2.21 -31.97
C THR A 340 -13.83 -3.49 -31.16
N MET A 341 -12.77 -3.62 -30.33
CA MET A 341 -12.48 -4.86 -29.61
C MET A 341 -13.57 -5.22 -28.58
N LEU A 342 -14.02 -4.26 -27.76
CA LEU A 342 -14.98 -4.50 -26.69
C LEU A 342 -16.24 -3.66 -26.87
N GLY A 343 -17.39 -4.32 -26.73
CA GLY A 343 -18.71 -3.69 -26.72
C GLY A 343 -19.33 -3.68 -25.32
N ARG A 344 -20.45 -2.96 -25.13
CA ARG A 344 -21.16 -2.83 -23.84
C ARG A 344 -21.51 -4.17 -23.19
N ARG A 345 -21.87 -5.19 -23.98
CA ARG A 345 -22.14 -6.56 -23.51
C ARG A 345 -20.93 -7.27 -22.90
N HIS A 346 -19.72 -6.85 -23.27
CA HIS A 346 -18.45 -7.51 -22.93
C HIS A 346 -17.78 -6.94 -21.67
N VAL A 347 -18.35 -5.88 -21.09
CA VAL A 347 -17.81 -5.15 -19.94
C VAL A 347 -18.87 -4.90 -18.88
N LEU A 348 -18.43 -4.58 -17.65
CA LEU A 348 -19.32 -4.09 -16.60
C LEU A 348 -19.82 -2.66 -16.94
N PRO A 349 -21.02 -2.23 -16.49
CA PRO A 349 -21.60 -0.95 -16.88
C PRO A 349 -20.71 0.26 -16.54
N SER A 350 -20.00 0.18 -15.40
CA SER A 350 -19.03 1.18 -14.94
C SER A 350 -17.86 1.42 -15.90
N VAL A 351 -17.55 0.49 -16.81
CA VAL A 351 -16.41 0.65 -17.73
C VAL A 351 -16.67 1.77 -18.75
N ILE A 352 -17.92 2.00 -19.16
CA ILE A 352 -18.24 3.04 -20.15
C ILE A 352 -17.91 4.45 -19.65
N SER A 353 -18.20 4.72 -18.37
CA SER A 353 -17.94 6.02 -17.74
C SER A 353 -16.52 6.17 -17.19
N THR A 354 -15.85 5.06 -16.84
CA THR A 354 -14.50 5.10 -16.27
C THR A 354 -13.38 4.96 -17.30
N LEU A 355 -13.60 4.22 -18.39
CA LEU A 355 -12.65 4.02 -19.49
C LEU A 355 -13.06 4.88 -20.70
N THR A 356 -12.99 6.20 -20.55
CA THR A 356 -13.28 7.16 -21.63
C THR A 356 -12.11 7.37 -22.58
N GLU A 357 -10.89 7.05 -22.15
CA GLU A 357 -9.67 7.12 -22.96
C GLU A 357 -8.68 6.03 -22.53
N LEU A 358 -7.95 5.48 -23.50
CA LEU A 358 -6.87 4.53 -23.29
C LEU A 358 -5.66 4.93 -24.13
N GLN A 359 -4.46 4.91 -23.54
CA GLN A 359 -3.22 5.31 -24.19
C GLN A 359 -2.15 4.22 -24.07
N VAL A 360 -1.49 3.90 -25.18
CA VAL A 360 -0.31 3.02 -25.22
C VAL A 360 0.80 3.62 -26.06
N GLU A 361 2.06 3.37 -25.69
CA GLU A 361 3.20 3.57 -26.58
C GLU A 361 3.85 2.22 -26.89
N GLY A 362 4.03 1.95 -28.18
CA GLY A 362 4.70 0.75 -28.68
C GLY A 362 5.74 1.10 -29.75
N THR A 363 6.64 0.16 -30.03
CA THR A 363 7.72 0.34 -31.02
C THR A 363 7.25 -0.16 -32.38
N PHE A 364 6.78 0.76 -33.21
CA PHE A 364 6.52 0.55 -34.63
C PHE A 364 7.84 0.36 -35.39
N THR A 365 7.74 -0.07 -36.66
CA THR A 365 8.89 -0.18 -37.59
C THR A 365 9.66 1.13 -37.79
N THR A 366 9.02 2.28 -37.54
CA THR A 366 9.59 3.63 -37.64
C THR A 366 10.02 4.24 -36.30
N GLY A 367 9.80 3.56 -35.17
CA GLY A 367 10.13 4.06 -33.82
C GLY A 367 8.97 3.95 -32.83
N THR A 368 9.11 4.58 -31.66
CA THR A 368 8.06 4.57 -30.62
C THR A 368 7.05 5.69 -30.88
N TYR A 369 5.76 5.34 -30.92
CA TYR A 369 4.66 6.30 -31.06
C TYR A 369 3.50 6.00 -30.11
N LEU A 370 2.81 7.06 -29.69
CA LEU A 370 1.58 7.00 -28.90
C LEU A 370 0.38 6.66 -29.78
N VAL A 371 -0.45 5.74 -29.29
CA VAL A 371 -1.81 5.45 -29.78
C VAL A 371 -2.81 5.79 -28.67
N THR A 372 -3.74 6.70 -28.96
CA THR A 372 -4.83 7.10 -28.04
C THR A 372 -6.19 6.64 -28.57
N VAL A 373 -6.83 5.72 -27.86
CA VAL A 373 -8.19 5.26 -28.15
C VAL A 373 -9.18 6.04 -27.30
N HIS A 374 -9.86 7.01 -27.92
CA HIS A 374 -10.97 7.72 -27.28
C HIS A 374 -12.27 6.91 -27.37
N HIS A 375 -12.95 6.74 -26.25
CA HIS A 375 -14.12 5.87 -26.04
C HIS A 375 -13.91 4.44 -26.57
N PRO A 376 -13.04 3.63 -25.93
CA PRO A 376 -12.72 2.27 -26.39
C PRO A 376 -13.91 1.30 -26.39
N VAL A 377 -14.98 1.59 -25.64
CA VAL A 377 -16.25 0.85 -25.67
C VAL A 377 -17.32 1.69 -26.39
N ALA A 378 -17.35 1.62 -27.71
CA ALA A 378 -18.21 2.49 -28.55
C ALA A 378 -19.53 1.84 -29.01
N SER A 379 -19.60 0.51 -29.06
CA SER A 379 -20.70 -0.28 -29.63
C SER A 379 -21.33 -1.24 -28.61
N ASP A 380 -22.53 -1.76 -28.86
CA ASP A 380 -23.17 -2.78 -27.99
C ASP A 380 -22.41 -4.10 -27.99
N ASP A 381 -21.98 -4.51 -29.19
CA ASP A 381 -21.27 -5.75 -29.50
C ASP A 381 -19.86 -5.40 -29.99
N GLY A 382 -18.88 -6.27 -29.75
CA GLY A 382 -17.47 -6.05 -30.07
C GLY A 382 -16.95 -7.13 -31.01
N ASP A 383 -15.86 -6.82 -31.70
CA ASP A 383 -15.12 -7.76 -32.52
C ASP A 383 -14.25 -8.64 -31.62
N LEU A 384 -14.80 -9.78 -31.21
CA LEU A 384 -14.13 -10.70 -30.28
C LEU A 384 -12.94 -11.45 -30.91
N GLU A 385 -12.86 -11.54 -32.24
CA GLU A 385 -11.64 -12.00 -32.93
C GLU A 385 -10.50 -11.00 -32.70
N LYS A 386 -10.77 -9.70 -32.84
CA LYS A 386 -9.80 -8.64 -32.49
C LYS A 386 -9.53 -8.54 -30.98
N ALA A 387 -10.51 -8.83 -30.12
CA ALA A 387 -10.33 -8.85 -28.66
C ALA A 387 -9.45 -10.03 -28.20
N LEU A 388 -9.45 -11.14 -28.93
CA LEU A 388 -8.65 -12.34 -28.66
C LEU A 388 -7.42 -12.46 -29.57
N TYR A 389 -7.07 -11.39 -30.29
CA TYR A 389 -5.89 -11.34 -31.15
C TYR A 389 -4.61 -11.73 -30.41
N GLY A 390 -3.74 -12.50 -31.06
CA GLY A 390 -2.49 -13.03 -30.49
C GLY A 390 -2.64 -14.10 -29.39
N SER A 391 -3.84 -14.31 -28.84
CA SER A 391 -4.03 -15.17 -27.66
C SER A 391 -4.13 -16.67 -27.94
N PHE A 392 -4.47 -17.05 -29.18
CA PHE A 392 -4.83 -18.41 -29.61
C PHE A 392 -5.99 -19.04 -28.81
N LEU A 393 -6.79 -18.25 -28.10
CA LEU A 393 -8.00 -18.69 -27.41
C LEU A 393 -9.18 -18.83 -28.39
N PRO A 394 -10.11 -19.77 -28.17
CA PRO A 394 -11.33 -19.85 -28.95
C PRO A 394 -12.20 -18.62 -28.74
N VAL A 395 -12.80 -18.11 -29.81
CA VAL A 395 -13.79 -17.03 -29.74
C VAL A 395 -15.09 -17.58 -29.14
N PRO A 396 -15.61 -16.99 -28.05
CA PRO A 396 -16.85 -17.45 -27.43
C PRO A 396 -18.05 -17.12 -28.32
N SER A 397 -19.14 -17.90 -28.18
CA SER A 397 -20.41 -17.56 -28.84
C SER A 397 -20.98 -16.26 -28.28
N LYS A 398 -21.79 -15.56 -29.08
CA LYS A 398 -22.48 -14.33 -28.62
C LYS A 398 -23.44 -14.57 -27.46
N ASP A 399 -23.90 -15.81 -27.29
CA ASP A 399 -24.80 -16.23 -26.21
C ASP A 399 -24.07 -16.33 -24.85
N ALA A 400 -22.73 -16.41 -24.84
CA ALA A 400 -21.93 -16.33 -23.62
C ALA A 400 -22.00 -14.95 -22.93
N PHE A 401 -22.50 -13.92 -23.63
CA PHE A 401 -22.73 -12.58 -23.10
C PHE A 401 -24.21 -12.22 -23.25
N PRO A 402 -25.05 -12.34 -22.22
CA PRO A 402 -26.48 -12.00 -22.34
C PRO A 402 -26.70 -10.54 -22.79
N PRO A 403 -27.88 -10.20 -23.34
CA PRO A 403 -28.27 -8.81 -23.55
C PRO A 403 -28.18 -8.03 -22.24
N PHE A 404 -27.70 -6.79 -22.30
CA PHE A 404 -27.67 -5.91 -21.14
C PHE A 404 -29.00 -5.17 -20.97
N GLU A 405 -29.32 -4.75 -19.75
CA GLU A 405 -30.48 -3.89 -19.51
C GLU A 405 -30.10 -2.41 -19.61
N ALA A 406 -30.84 -1.62 -20.38
CA ALA A 406 -30.55 -0.19 -20.58
C ALA A 406 -30.49 0.60 -19.25
N HIS A 407 -31.26 0.15 -18.26
CA HIS A 407 -31.35 0.77 -16.94
C HIS A 407 -30.08 0.56 -16.08
N GLU A 408 -29.12 -0.29 -16.47
CA GLU A 408 -27.78 -0.39 -15.85
C GLU A 408 -26.90 0.83 -16.17
N TYR A 409 -27.18 1.53 -17.28
CA TYR A 409 -26.30 2.55 -17.87
C TYR A 409 -26.77 3.99 -17.66
N GLU A 410 -27.80 4.19 -16.82
CA GLU A 410 -28.27 5.52 -16.42
C GLU A 410 -27.11 6.35 -15.84
N GLU A 411 -26.97 7.60 -16.25
CA GLU A 411 -25.85 8.46 -15.84
C GLU A 411 -25.69 8.54 -14.32
N LYS A 412 -26.80 8.63 -13.57
CA LYS A 412 -26.81 8.63 -12.09
C LYS A 412 -26.26 7.32 -11.47
N LYS A 413 -26.30 6.20 -12.18
CA LYS A 413 -25.74 4.91 -11.73
C LYS A 413 -24.27 4.74 -12.09
N MET A 414 -23.67 5.66 -12.84
CA MET A 414 -22.24 5.62 -13.12
C MET A 414 -21.41 5.97 -11.88
N PRO A 415 -20.21 5.39 -11.72
CA PRO A 415 -19.34 5.75 -10.60
C PRO A 415 -18.88 7.20 -10.69
N GLY A 416 -18.97 7.95 -9.60
CA GLY A 416 -18.55 9.36 -9.60
C GLY A 416 -19.50 10.32 -10.33
N ALA A 417 -20.73 9.89 -10.64
CA ALA A 417 -21.72 10.71 -11.34
C ALA A 417 -21.97 12.05 -10.63
N VAL A 418 -22.17 13.11 -11.42
CA VAL A 418 -22.48 14.46 -10.94
C VAL A 418 -23.88 14.84 -11.41
N ILE A 419 -24.78 15.18 -10.48
CA ILE A 419 -26.11 15.71 -10.79
C ILE A 419 -26.10 17.19 -10.43
N VAL A 420 -26.16 18.05 -11.44
CA VAL A 420 -26.18 19.50 -11.21
C VAL A 420 -27.54 19.96 -10.68
N LYS A 421 -27.53 20.91 -9.74
CA LYS A 421 -28.74 21.49 -9.17
C LYS A 421 -29.57 22.16 -10.26
N LYS A 422 -30.88 21.85 -10.31
CA LYS A 422 -31.83 22.58 -11.16
C LYS A 422 -31.97 24.02 -10.67
N GLY A 423 -31.82 24.99 -11.55
CA GLY A 423 -31.84 26.41 -11.20
C GLY A 423 -31.41 27.31 -12.36
N PRO A 424 -31.23 28.62 -12.11
CA PRO A 424 -30.69 29.54 -13.11
C PRO A 424 -29.24 29.20 -13.48
N ASN A 425 -28.81 29.71 -14.64
CA ASN A 425 -27.41 29.69 -15.06
C ASN A 425 -26.53 30.45 -14.05
N ILE A 426 -25.26 30.04 -13.97
CA ILE A 426 -24.26 30.70 -13.14
C ILE A 426 -23.83 31.98 -13.84
N GLN A 427 -23.98 33.11 -13.13
CA GLN A 427 -23.48 34.41 -13.57
C GLN A 427 -21.99 34.52 -13.23
N LEU A 428 -21.16 34.79 -14.23
CA LEU A 428 -19.73 35.03 -14.04
C LEU A 428 -19.44 36.52 -13.92
N ASN A 429 -18.48 36.89 -13.07
CA ASN A 429 -18.01 38.26 -12.94
C ASN A 429 -19.15 39.26 -12.62
N GLU A 430 -20.07 38.86 -11.73
CA GLU A 430 -21.23 39.65 -11.33
C GLU A 430 -20.83 41.02 -10.73
N GLY A 431 -21.68 42.04 -10.88
CA GLY A 431 -21.48 43.38 -10.32
C GLY A 431 -20.37 44.23 -10.95
N ARG A 432 -19.56 43.68 -11.87
CA ARG A 432 -18.45 44.40 -12.51
C ARG A 432 -18.84 45.19 -13.77
N LYS A 433 -18.13 46.29 -13.99
CA LYS A 433 -18.26 47.13 -15.19
C LYS A 433 -17.88 46.34 -16.44
N ARG A 434 -18.64 46.57 -17.51
CA ARG A 434 -18.49 45.92 -18.81
C ARG A 434 -18.40 46.95 -19.93
N ILE A 435 -17.60 46.62 -20.93
CA ILE A 435 -17.52 47.34 -22.21
C ILE A 435 -17.52 46.32 -23.34
N GLN A 436 -17.80 46.77 -24.56
CA GLN A 436 -17.73 45.93 -25.74
C GLN A 436 -16.86 46.62 -26.79
N LEU A 437 -15.87 45.90 -27.34
CA LEU A 437 -14.93 46.44 -28.31
C LEU A 437 -14.92 45.58 -29.57
N LYS A 438 -14.89 46.24 -30.73
CA LYS A 438 -14.57 45.62 -32.01
C LYS A 438 -13.04 45.52 -32.13
N VAL A 439 -12.55 44.29 -32.35
CA VAL A 439 -11.11 43.97 -32.37
C VAL A 439 -10.78 43.33 -33.72
N THR A 440 -9.87 43.95 -34.46
CA THR A 440 -9.45 43.54 -35.80
C THR A 440 -8.01 43.05 -35.79
N SER A 441 -7.76 41.84 -36.28
CA SER A 441 -6.41 41.29 -36.47
C SER A 441 -5.79 41.84 -37.75
N LYS A 442 -4.73 42.64 -37.60
CA LYS A 442 -3.83 43.08 -38.68
C LYS A 442 -2.59 42.16 -38.81
N GLY A 443 -2.60 41.02 -38.11
CA GLY A 443 -1.51 40.04 -38.12
C GLY A 443 -1.58 39.06 -39.29
N ASP A 444 -0.43 38.50 -39.63
CA ASP A 444 -0.22 37.40 -40.60
C ASP A 444 -0.34 36.00 -39.98
N ARG A 445 -0.48 35.93 -38.65
CA ARG A 445 -0.59 34.71 -37.85
C ARG A 445 -1.77 34.80 -36.86
N PRO A 446 -2.32 33.66 -36.42
CA PRO A 446 -3.38 33.63 -35.43
C PRO A 446 -2.94 34.19 -34.08
N ILE A 447 -3.83 34.92 -33.42
CA ILE A 447 -3.64 35.52 -32.09
C ILE A 447 -4.73 35.00 -31.16
N GLN A 448 -4.37 34.47 -30.00
CA GLN A 448 -5.33 33.87 -29.07
C GLN A 448 -5.12 34.43 -27.66
N ILE A 449 -6.16 35.07 -27.11
CA ILE A 449 -6.11 35.84 -25.87
C ILE A 449 -6.91 35.10 -24.78
N GLY A 450 -6.23 34.74 -23.69
CA GLY A 450 -6.83 34.06 -22.54
C GLY A 450 -7.69 34.98 -21.66
N SER A 451 -8.69 34.40 -21.00
CA SER A 451 -9.71 35.09 -20.17
C SER A 451 -9.17 36.17 -19.23
N HIS A 452 -8.06 35.89 -18.55
CA HIS A 452 -7.47 36.76 -17.52
C HIS A 452 -6.32 37.64 -18.00
N TYR A 453 -6.03 37.68 -19.31
CA TYR A 453 -4.99 38.52 -19.86
C TYR A 453 -5.42 39.99 -19.91
N HIS A 454 -4.57 40.91 -19.45
CA HIS A 454 -4.79 42.36 -19.48
C HIS A 454 -4.99 42.84 -20.91
N PHE A 455 -6.20 43.29 -21.27
CA PHE A 455 -6.58 43.39 -22.68
C PHE A 455 -5.81 44.49 -23.43
N ILE A 456 -5.45 45.57 -22.75
CA ILE A 456 -4.57 46.63 -23.26
C ILE A 456 -3.17 46.11 -23.67
N GLU A 457 -2.64 45.10 -23.00
CA GLU A 457 -1.31 44.51 -23.23
C GLU A 457 -1.29 43.51 -24.39
N THR A 458 -2.42 43.25 -25.07
CA THR A 458 -2.50 42.21 -26.11
C THR A 458 -1.66 42.55 -27.34
N ASN A 459 -1.36 41.54 -28.18
CA ASN A 459 -0.45 41.64 -29.33
C ASN A 459 -0.61 42.97 -30.12
N PRO A 460 0.50 43.64 -30.51
CA PRO A 460 0.46 44.95 -31.17
C PRO A 460 -0.33 44.96 -32.50
N LEU A 461 -0.48 43.82 -33.16
CA LEU A 461 -1.21 43.70 -34.44
C LEU A 461 -2.74 43.57 -34.26
N LEU A 462 -3.27 43.58 -33.03
CA LEU A 462 -4.71 43.75 -32.79
C LEU A 462 -5.06 45.24 -32.74
N SER A 463 -5.93 45.68 -33.66
CA SER A 463 -6.47 47.05 -33.75
C SER A 463 -7.79 47.15 -32.99
N PHE A 464 -7.81 48.00 -31.96
CA PHE A 464 -8.99 48.32 -31.14
C PHE A 464 -8.69 49.53 -30.24
N ASP A 465 -9.69 49.96 -29.45
CA ASP A 465 -9.50 51.05 -28.49
C ASP A 465 -8.72 50.57 -27.25
N ARG A 466 -7.39 50.75 -27.31
CA ARG A 466 -6.46 50.43 -26.22
C ARG A 466 -6.80 51.13 -24.90
N ILE A 467 -7.33 52.37 -24.94
CA ILE A 467 -7.62 53.15 -23.73
C ILE A 467 -8.92 52.72 -23.09
N ALA A 468 -9.95 52.43 -23.88
CA ALA A 468 -11.15 51.79 -23.36
C ALA A 468 -10.83 50.44 -22.69
N ALA A 469 -9.88 49.67 -23.22
CA ALA A 469 -9.43 48.39 -22.68
C ALA A 469 -8.51 48.47 -21.43
N TYR A 470 -8.13 49.66 -20.97
CA TYR A 470 -7.22 49.83 -19.83
C TYR A 470 -7.90 49.42 -18.51
N GLY A 471 -7.30 48.44 -17.81
CA GLY A 471 -7.91 47.83 -16.62
C GLY A 471 -9.02 46.83 -16.92
N TYR A 472 -9.13 46.32 -18.15
CA TYR A 472 -10.12 45.30 -18.54
C TYR A 472 -9.47 43.99 -19.00
N ARG A 473 -10.23 42.90 -18.87
CA ARG A 473 -9.94 41.55 -19.38
C ARG A 473 -11.17 40.97 -20.11
N LEU A 474 -11.05 39.83 -20.78
CA LEU A 474 -12.21 39.21 -21.46
C LEU A 474 -13.28 38.75 -20.44
N ASP A 475 -14.56 39.03 -20.72
CA ASP A 475 -15.70 38.53 -19.93
C ASP A 475 -16.17 37.16 -20.44
N ILE A 476 -15.34 36.15 -20.19
CA ILE A 476 -15.54 34.76 -20.58
C ILE A 476 -15.16 33.83 -19.42
N ALA A 477 -15.57 32.55 -19.47
CA ALA A 477 -15.25 31.57 -18.44
C ALA A 477 -13.74 31.45 -18.17
N ALA A 478 -13.36 31.30 -16.89
CA ALA A 478 -11.97 31.19 -16.48
C ALA A 478 -11.24 30.06 -17.21
N GLY A 479 -9.99 30.30 -17.61
CA GLY A 479 -9.24 29.35 -18.44
C GLY A 479 -9.71 29.19 -19.90
N THR A 480 -10.72 29.93 -20.39
CA THR A 480 -11.02 29.98 -21.84
C THR A 480 -10.26 31.11 -22.53
N SER A 481 -10.41 31.23 -23.86
CA SER A 481 -9.71 32.22 -24.69
C SER A 481 -10.49 32.57 -25.95
N VAL A 482 -10.40 33.81 -26.43
CA VAL A 482 -10.88 34.21 -27.77
C VAL A 482 -9.71 34.12 -28.76
N ARG A 483 -9.98 33.53 -29.93
CA ARG A 483 -9.02 33.37 -31.02
C ARG A 483 -9.40 34.28 -32.20
N PHE A 484 -8.39 34.91 -32.78
CA PHE A 484 -8.45 35.76 -33.98
C PHE A 484 -7.54 35.14 -35.04
N GLU A 485 -8.08 34.84 -36.23
CA GLU A 485 -7.27 34.47 -37.39
C GLU A 485 -6.67 35.73 -38.08
N PRO A 486 -5.73 35.59 -39.03
CA PRO A 486 -5.27 36.71 -39.85
C PRO A 486 -6.42 37.45 -40.55
N GLY A 487 -6.52 38.77 -40.39
CA GLY A 487 -7.61 39.60 -40.95
C GLY A 487 -8.96 39.52 -40.21
N ASP A 488 -9.09 38.62 -39.23
CA ASP A 488 -10.34 38.36 -38.51
C ASP A 488 -10.77 39.56 -37.66
N THR A 489 -12.09 39.78 -37.56
CA THR A 489 -12.68 40.92 -36.86
C THR A 489 -13.82 40.45 -35.96
N LYS A 490 -13.65 40.58 -34.64
CA LYS A 490 -14.65 40.12 -33.66
C LYS A 490 -14.99 41.20 -32.66
N THR A 491 -16.26 41.26 -32.31
CA THR A 491 -16.75 42.06 -31.19
C THR A 491 -16.63 41.23 -29.91
N VAL A 492 -15.88 41.73 -28.92
CA VAL A 492 -15.66 41.05 -27.64
C VAL A 492 -16.18 41.89 -26.48
N THR A 493 -16.79 41.22 -25.49
CA THR A 493 -17.16 41.83 -24.22
C THR A 493 -15.98 41.72 -23.26
N LEU A 494 -15.64 42.84 -22.62
CA LEU A 494 -14.60 42.92 -21.61
C LEU A 494 -15.21 43.30 -20.25
N VAL A 495 -14.59 42.82 -19.17
CA VAL A 495 -14.95 43.11 -17.78
C VAL A 495 -13.76 43.71 -17.04
N GLU A 496 -14.03 44.67 -16.15
CA GLU A 496 -13.00 45.35 -15.36
C GLU A 496 -12.26 44.35 -14.44
N ILE A 497 -10.94 44.50 -14.31
CA ILE A 497 -10.19 43.75 -13.28
C ILE A 497 -10.63 44.19 -11.88
N ALA A 498 -10.49 43.31 -10.90
CA ALA A 498 -10.89 43.55 -9.52
C ALA A 498 -9.65 43.62 -8.59
N GLY A 499 -9.84 43.33 -7.30
CA GLY A 499 -8.75 43.40 -6.33
C GLY A 499 -8.21 44.82 -6.20
N HIS A 500 -6.89 44.96 -6.11
CA HIS A 500 -6.21 46.26 -6.06
C HIS A 500 -6.20 47.01 -7.41
N LYS A 501 -6.67 46.39 -8.50
CA LYS A 501 -6.63 46.92 -9.87
C LYS A 501 -5.22 47.37 -10.28
N VAL A 502 -4.24 46.48 -10.16
CA VAL A 502 -2.85 46.73 -10.57
C VAL A 502 -2.50 45.82 -11.75
N ILE A 503 -2.16 46.42 -12.88
CA ILE A 503 -1.67 45.70 -14.07
C ILE A 503 -0.18 45.39 -13.85
N ARG A 504 0.21 44.15 -14.17
CA ARG A 504 1.59 43.64 -14.18
C ARG A 504 1.76 42.71 -15.38
N GLY A 505 3.00 42.53 -15.83
CA GLY A 505 3.33 41.59 -16.89
C GLY A 505 2.94 42.07 -18.30
N GLY A 506 2.61 41.13 -19.18
CA GLY A 506 2.24 41.43 -20.57
C GLY A 506 3.45 41.92 -21.38
N ASN A 507 3.34 43.09 -22.01
CA ASN A 507 4.47 43.80 -22.62
C ASN A 507 5.04 44.89 -21.70
N GLY A 508 4.49 45.08 -20.48
CA GLY A 508 4.99 46.03 -19.49
C GLY A 508 4.74 47.51 -19.82
N LEU A 509 3.75 47.81 -20.69
CA LEU A 509 3.51 49.16 -21.20
C LEU A 509 2.47 49.94 -20.35
N ALA A 510 1.57 49.22 -19.68
CA ALA A 510 0.52 49.73 -18.81
C ALA A 510 0.71 49.30 -17.33
N ASP A 511 1.92 48.92 -16.93
CA ASP A 511 2.28 48.48 -15.57
C ASP A 511 1.86 49.48 -14.47
N GLY A 512 1.41 48.96 -13.33
CA GLY A 512 1.03 49.75 -12.15
C GLY A 512 -0.49 49.83 -11.91
N PRO A 513 -0.93 50.66 -10.94
CA PRO A 513 -2.35 50.82 -10.63
C PRO A 513 -3.12 51.44 -11.79
N VAL A 514 -4.36 50.97 -12.00
CA VAL A 514 -5.30 51.50 -12.99
C VAL A 514 -5.76 52.88 -12.55
N ASP A 515 -5.07 53.90 -13.09
CA ASP A 515 -5.41 55.32 -12.95
C ASP A 515 -5.50 55.95 -14.33
N LEU A 516 -6.67 56.51 -14.65
CA LEU A 516 -6.97 57.16 -15.93
C LEU A 516 -6.15 58.44 -16.17
N SER A 517 -5.57 59.06 -15.14
CA SER A 517 -4.64 60.19 -15.31
C SER A 517 -3.40 59.82 -16.15
N ARG A 518 -3.07 58.52 -16.18
CA ARG A 518 -1.92 57.94 -16.89
C ARG A 518 -2.26 57.50 -18.33
N ALA A 519 -3.51 57.62 -18.76
CA ALA A 519 -3.98 57.05 -20.02
C ALA A 519 -3.20 57.58 -21.23
N ASP A 520 -2.99 58.89 -21.34
CA ASP A 520 -2.26 59.51 -22.46
C ASP A 520 -0.78 59.09 -22.49
N GLU A 521 -0.14 58.98 -21.32
CA GLU A 521 1.24 58.50 -21.18
C GLU A 521 1.37 57.04 -21.67
N ILE A 522 0.42 56.19 -21.27
CA ILE A 522 0.36 54.78 -21.68
C ILE A 522 0.06 54.66 -23.18
N LEU A 523 -0.83 55.50 -23.74
CA LEU A 523 -1.11 55.52 -25.18
C LEU A 523 0.12 55.89 -26.00
N GLN A 524 0.87 56.92 -25.57
CA GLN A 524 2.11 57.33 -26.22
C GLN A 524 3.16 56.20 -26.21
N LYS A 525 3.31 55.49 -25.07
CA LYS A 525 4.19 54.29 -24.99
C LYS A 525 3.75 53.17 -25.92
N LEU A 526 2.45 52.87 -25.97
CA LEU A 526 1.88 51.84 -26.86
C LEU A 526 2.12 52.19 -28.34
N GLN A 527 1.84 53.43 -28.74
CA GLN A 527 2.06 53.90 -30.11
C GLN A 527 3.55 53.91 -30.48
N ALA A 528 4.43 54.37 -29.58
CA ALA A 528 5.88 54.30 -29.78
C ALA A 528 6.41 52.86 -29.89
N ALA A 529 5.78 51.91 -29.20
CA ALA A 529 6.05 50.47 -29.31
C ALA A 529 5.34 49.79 -30.50
N GLY A 530 4.63 50.54 -31.36
CA GLY A 530 3.98 50.02 -32.57
C GLY A 530 2.66 49.28 -32.34
N PHE A 531 1.99 49.48 -31.21
CA PHE A 531 0.71 48.85 -30.91
C PHE A 531 -0.42 49.56 -31.66
N ALA A 532 -1.19 48.80 -32.44
CA ALA A 532 -2.37 49.32 -33.13
C ALA A 532 -3.41 49.81 -32.12
N HIS A 533 -3.86 51.04 -32.33
CA HIS A 533 -4.95 51.70 -31.60
C HIS A 533 -5.95 52.27 -32.61
N GLU A 534 -7.22 52.16 -32.29
CA GLU A 534 -8.33 52.69 -33.09
C GLU A 534 -9.44 53.11 -32.11
N SER A 535 -9.64 54.42 -31.95
CA SER A 535 -10.60 54.95 -30.97
C SER A 535 -12.03 54.56 -31.34
N SER A 536 -12.83 54.15 -30.36
CA SER A 536 -14.19 53.64 -30.60
C SER A 536 -15.24 54.41 -29.78
N PRO A 537 -16.44 54.67 -30.31
CA PRO A 537 -17.50 55.32 -29.52
C PRO A 537 -17.85 54.46 -28.29
N GLN A 538 -17.89 55.09 -27.12
CA GLN A 538 -18.15 54.39 -25.86
C GLN A 538 -19.51 53.67 -25.90
N THR A 539 -19.49 52.36 -25.62
CA THR A 539 -20.71 51.56 -25.51
C THR A 539 -21.40 51.86 -24.17
N ASP A 540 -22.71 52.04 -24.18
CA ASP A 540 -23.52 52.20 -22.99
C ASP A 540 -23.48 50.91 -22.14
N SER A 541 -22.69 50.93 -21.07
CA SER A 541 -22.46 49.78 -20.19
C SER A 541 -23.74 49.29 -19.50
N SER A 542 -24.80 50.10 -19.42
CA SER A 542 -26.08 49.70 -18.85
C SER A 542 -26.85 48.67 -19.70
N ARG A 543 -26.44 48.47 -20.96
CA ARG A 543 -27.09 47.56 -21.92
C ARG A 543 -26.39 46.21 -22.07
N LEU A 544 -25.24 46.01 -21.42
CA LEU A 544 -24.45 44.78 -21.49
C LEU A 544 -24.84 43.83 -20.35
N SER A 545 -25.36 42.65 -20.70
CA SER A 545 -25.72 41.61 -19.71
C SER A 545 -24.48 40.88 -19.17
N THR A 546 -24.62 40.34 -17.96
CA THR A 546 -23.63 39.45 -17.33
C THR A 546 -23.39 38.20 -18.17
N PHE A 547 -22.14 37.75 -18.29
CA PHE A 547 -21.85 36.44 -18.90
C PHE A 547 -22.49 35.32 -18.06
N ASN A 548 -23.27 34.45 -18.70
CA ASN A 548 -23.99 33.35 -18.07
C ASN A 548 -23.50 32.01 -18.60
N MET A 549 -23.37 31.02 -17.72
CA MET A 549 -22.88 29.68 -18.02
C MET A 549 -23.86 28.64 -17.46
N THR A 550 -24.15 27.54 -18.17
CA THR A 550 -25.00 26.49 -17.58
C THR A 550 -24.26 25.79 -16.44
N ARG A 551 -24.99 25.26 -15.45
CA ARG A 551 -24.36 24.49 -14.37
C ARG A 551 -23.63 23.24 -14.88
N ALA A 552 -24.12 22.61 -15.94
CA ALA A 552 -23.47 21.46 -16.55
C ALA A 552 -22.11 21.84 -17.16
N ASP A 553 -22.04 22.93 -17.93
CA ASP A 553 -20.78 23.41 -18.49
C ASP A 553 -19.80 23.83 -17.39
N TYR A 554 -20.30 24.49 -16.34
CA TYR A 554 -19.48 24.91 -15.20
C TYR A 554 -18.89 23.70 -14.46
N ALA A 555 -19.72 22.72 -14.11
CA ALA A 555 -19.28 21.48 -13.48
C ALA A 555 -18.32 20.69 -14.37
N GLY A 556 -18.52 20.74 -15.69
CA GLY A 556 -17.63 20.19 -16.73
C GLY A 556 -16.32 20.97 -16.94
N MET A 557 -16.19 22.18 -16.40
CA MET A 557 -14.97 22.98 -16.48
C MET A 557 -14.19 23.12 -15.16
N PHE A 558 -14.88 23.15 -14.01
CA PHE A 558 -14.28 23.49 -12.71
C PHE A 558 -14.62 22.48 -11.61
N GLY A 559 -15.29 21.38 -11.95
CA GLY A 559 -15.92 20.50 -10.98
C GLY A 559 -17.19 21.11 -10.36
N PRO A 560 -17.95 20.30 -9.59
CA PRO A 560 -19.24 20.69 -9.02
C PRO A 560 -19.15 21.92 -8.09
N THR A 561 -20.28 22.58 -7.89
CA THR A 561 -20.43 23.76 -7.01
C THR A 561 -21.68 23.65 -6.14
N THR A 562 -21.90 24.64 -5.27
CA THR A 562 -22.94 24.67 -4.23
C THR A 562 -24.28 24.10 -4.71
N GLY A 563 -24.76 23.06 -4.03
CA GLY A 563 -26.03 22.38 -4.28
C GLY A 563 -25.99 21.24 -5.29
N ASP A 564 -24.92 21.08 -6.08
CA ASP A 564 -24.73 19.90 -6.95
C ASP A 564 -24.48 18.65 -6.10
N LEU A 565 -24.88 17.49 -6.61
CA LEU A 565 -24.68 16.18 -6.00
C LEU A 565 -23.55 15.42 -6.71
N VAL A 566 -22.76 14.66 -5.95
CA VAL A 566 -21.70 13.79 -6.45
C VAL A 566 -21.84 12.40 -5.83
N ARG A 567 -21.84 11.35 -6.65
CA ARG A 567 -21.85 9.95 -6.18
C ARG A 567 -20.45 9.53 -5.75
N LEU A 568 -20.33 8.86 -4.60
CA LEU A 568 -19.05 8.37 -4.11
C LEU A 568 -18.71 7.01 -4.74
N ALA A 569 -17.89 7.04 -5.79
CA ALA A 569 -17.55 5.88 -6.60
C ALA A 569 -18.82 5.11 -7.03
N ALA A 570 -18.80 3.77 -7.03
CA ALA A 570 -19.95 2.93 -7.37
C ALA A 570 -20.93 2.71 -6.19
N THR A 571 -20.76 3.38 -5.06
CA THR A 571 -21.68 3.25 -3.90
C THR A 571 -22.95 4.07 -4.11
N ASP A 572 -24.02 3.73 -3.39
CA ASP A 572 -25.23 4.56 -3.35
C ASP A 572 -25.13 5.79 -2.43
N LEU A 573 -23.93 6.14 -1.95
CA LEU A 573 -23.69 7.36 -1.19
C LEU A 573 -23.56 8.56 -2.14
N TRP A 574 -24.30 9.62 -1.85
CA TRP A 574 -24.28 10.88 -2.58
C TRP A 574 -23.91 12.01 -1.63
N VAL A 575 -23.10 12.95 -2.09
CA VAL A 575 -22.76 14.15 -1.33
C VAL A 575 -23.21 15.40 -2.06
N ARG A 576 -23.84 16.32 -1.34
CA ARG A 576 -24.17 17.66 -1.83
C ARG A 576 -23.05 18.63 -1.46
N VAL A 577 -22.64 19.46 -2.41
CA VAL A 577 -21.69 20.56 -2.14
C VAL A 577 -22.40 21.61 -1.28
N GLU A 578 -22.00 21.74 0.00
CA GLU A 578 -22.67 22.58 1.00
C GLU A 578 -22.42 24.08 0.74
N LYS A 579 -21.23 24.42 0.25
CA LYS A 579 -20.79 25.77 -0.12
C LYS A 579 -19.64 25.70 -1.13
N ASP A 580 -19.42 26.79 -1.84
CA ASP A 580 -18.26 27.03 -2.70
C ASP A 580 -17.62 28.34 -2.25
N LEU A 581 -16.30 28.32 -2.04
CA LEU A 581 -15.53 29.49 -1.59
C LEU A 581 -14.97 30.32 -2.76
N THR A 582 -15.20 29.90 -4.01
CA THR A 582 -14.80 30.65 -5.21
C THR A 582 -15.59 31.94 -5.42
N VAL A 583 -15.14 32.77 -6.35
CA VAL A 583 -15.94 33.84 -6.97
C VAL A 583 -16.11 33.46 -8.44
N TYR A 584 -17.36 33.35 -8.91
CA TYR A 584 -17.62 32.81 -10.24
C TYR A 584 -17.00 33.66 -11.37
N GLY A 585 -16.19 33.02 -12.23
CA GLY A 585 -15.39 33.66 -13.28
C GLY A 585 -13.97 34.04 -12.87
N GLU A 586 -13.56 33.73 -11.63
CA GLU A 586 -12.23 33.95 -11.06
C GLU A 586 -11.55 32.64 -10.62
N GLU A 587 -11.97 31.51 -11.19
CA GLU A 587 -11.48 30.18 -10.85
C GLU A 587 -9.99 30.02 -11.22
N CYS A 588 -9.22 29.50 -10.26
CA CYS A 588 -7.81 29.21 -10.40
C CYS A 588 -7.64 28.01 -11.35
N LYS A 589 -7.23 28.26 -12.60
CA LYS A 589 -6.96 27.21 -13.59
C LYS A 589 -5.59 27.37 -14.22
N PHE A 590 -4.78 26.31 -14.17
CA PHE A 590 -3.41 26.28 -14.70
C PHE A 590 -3.34 25.73 -16.13
N GLY A 591 -2.31 26.11 -16.88
CA GLY A 591 -2.01 25.60 -18.22
C GLY A 591 -1.91 26.68 -19.32
N GLY A 592 -1.73 26.23 -20.57
CA GLY A 592 -1.57 27.10 -21.74
C GLY A 592 -2.75 28.07 -21.93
N GLY A 593 -2.47 29.37 -21.84
CA GLY A 593 -3.46 30.44 -22.00
C GLY A 593 -4.48 30.57 -20.85
N LYS A 594 -4.29 29.87 -19.72
CA LYS A 594 -5.26 29.80 -18.62
C LYS A 594 -5.13 30.97 -17.61
N THR A 595 -5.78 30.83 -16.45
CA THR A 595 -5.91 31.86 -15.42
C THR A 595 -4.61 32.08 -14.64
N LEU A 596 -4.00 31.00 -14.13
CA LEU A 596 -2.78 31.06 -13.32
C LEU A 596 -1.55 31.28 -14.22
N ARG A 597 -1.30 32.55 -14.54
CA ARG A 597 -0.15 33.07 -15.27
C ARG A 597 0.27 34.42 -14.69
N GLU A 598 1.54 34.76 -14.88
CA GLU A 598 2.16 36.00 -14.38
C GLU A 598 1.33 37.25 -14.71
N GLY A 599 1.19 38.14 -13.73
CA GLY A 599 0.38 39.36 -13.79
C GLY A 599 -1.14 39.14 -13.78
N MET A 600 -1.60 37.89 -13.93
CA MET A 600 -3.00 37.48 -14.06
C MET A 600 -3.42 36.78 -12.76
N GLY A 601 -3.79 35.50 -12.78
CA GLY A 601 -4.08 34.74 -11.56
C GLY A 601 -2.84 34.39 -10.72
N GLN A 602 -1.63 34.53 -11.26
CA GLN A 602 -0.38 34.47 -10.49
C GLN A 602 0.12 35.90 -10.24
N ALA A 603 0.28 36.26 -8.97
CA ALA A 603 0.78 37.56 -8.54
C ALA A 603 2.25 37.74 -8.91
N SER A 604 2.59 38.94 -9.34
CA SER A 604 3.94 39.32 -9.76
C SER A 604 4.64 40.17 -8.71
N ASN A 605 5.98 40.13 -8.70
CA ASN A 605 6.82 40.90 -7.77
C ASN A 605 6.46 40.65 -6.28
N ARG A 606 6.25 39.38 -5.91
CA ARG A 606 6.00 38.92 -4.54
C ARG A 606 7.17 38.07 -4.03
N PRO A 607 7.66 38.28 -2.79
CA PRO A 607 8.67 37.42 -2.19
C PRO A 607 8.09 36.04 -1.84
N ASP A 608 8.96 35.04 -1.70
CA ASP A 608 8.55 33.68 -1.30
C ASP A 608 7.70 33.64 -0.02
N ALA A 609 8.03 34.49 0.95
CA ALA A 609 7.33 34.57 2.23
C ALA A 609 5.86 35.04 2.13
N GLU A 610 5.46 35.68 1.03
CA GLU A 610 4.06 36.13 0.79
C GLU A 610 3.23 35.11 -0.01
N VAL A 611 3.86 34.10 -0.63
CA VAL A 611 3.22 33.23 -1.63
C VAL A 611 3.27 31.77 -1.22
N LEU A 612 2.25 31.01 -1.62
CA LEU A 612 2.13 29.57 -1.35
C LEU A 612 3.30 28.78 -1.95
N ASP A 613 3.68 27.66 -1.32
CA ASP A 613 4.58 26.66 -1.92
C ASP A 613 3.83 25.82 -2.96
N THR A 614 2.58 25.47 -2.67
CA THR A 614 1.69 24.70 -3.55
C THR A 614 0.24 25.16 -3.37
N VAL A 615 -0.55 25.19 -4.45
CA VAL A 615 -2.00 25.32 -4.39
C VAL A 615 -2.68 24.10 -5.02
N ILE A 616 -3.69 23.55 -4.34
CA ILE A 616 -4.64 22.61 -4.92
C ILE A 616 -5.86 23.41 -5.38
N THR A 617 -6.11 23.50 -6.67
CA THR A 617 -7.17 24.36 -7.23
C THR A 617 -8.51 23.65 -7.29
N ASN A 618 -9.62 24.35 -7.02
CA ASN A 618 -10.98 23.86 -7.28
C ASN A 618 -11.32 22.49 -6.64
N ALA A 619 -10.77 22.17 -5.47
CA ALA A 619 -10.98 20.88 -4.81
C ALA A 619 -12.39 20.75 -4.20
N LEU A 620 -13.07 19.61 -4.41
CA LEU A 620 -14.20 19.22 -3.59
C LEU A 620 -13.68 18.55 -2.31
N ILE A 621 -13.65 19.29 -1.21
CA ILE A 621 -13.21 18.79 0.09
C ILE A 621 -14.32 17.93 0.70
N ILE A 622 -13.97 16.71 1.13
CA ILE A 622 -14.78 15.87 2.02
C ILE A 622 -13.98 15.69 3.31
N ASP A 623 -14.46 16.31 4.38
CA ASP A 623 -13.86 16.30 5.71
C ASP A 623 -14.97 16.30 6.77
N TRP A 624 -14.64 15.99 8.03
CA TRP A 624 -15.62 16.06 9.13
C TRP A 624 -16.15 17.49 9.31
N THR A 625 -15.34 18.52 9.01
CA THR A 625 -15.73 19.94 9.07
C THR A 625 -16.77 20.36 8.02
N GLY A 626 -16.99 19.58 6.97
CA GLY A 626 -17.96 19.89 5.91
C GLY A 626 -17.64 19.23 4.58
N ILE A 627 -18.58 19.35 3.63
CA ILE A 627 -18.41 18.92 2.25
C ILE A 627 -18.55 20.13 1.32
N TYR A 628 -17.43 20.70 0.88
CA TYR A 628 -17.42 22.02 0.24
C TYR A 628 -16.31 22.19 -0.78
N LYS A 629 -16.50 23.16 -1.67
CA LYS A 629 -15.59 23.47 -2.78
C LYS A 629 -14.67 24.64 -2.41
N ALA A 630 -13.36 24.47 -2.58
CA ALA A 630 -12.36 25.51 -2.28
C ALA A 630 -11.03 25.27 -3.01
N ASP A 631 -10.19 26.30 -3.10
CA ASP A 631 -8.75 26.13 -3.26
C ASP A 631 -8.12 25.78 -1.90
N ILE A 632 -7.04 24.99 -1.89
CA ILE A 632 -6.25 24.66 -0.70
C ILE A 632 -4.82 25.18 -0.89
N GLY A 633 -4.39 26.12 -0.06
CA GLY A 633 -3.05 26.67 -0.08
C GLY A 633 -2.13 25.97 0.92
N ILE A 634 -0.91 25.63 0.50
CA ILE A 634 0.10 24.94 1.30
C ILE A 634 1.33 25.85 1.42
N LYS A 635 1.87 26.00 2.64
CA LYS A 635 3.14 26.69 2.93
C LYS A 635 3.85 26.00 4.10
N ASN A 636 5.17 25.81 4.01
CA ASN A 636 6.01 25.23 5.06
C ASN A 636 5.49 23.87 5.57
N GLN A 637 5.05 23.00 4.66
CA GLN A 637 4.42 21.68 4.92
C GLN A 637 3.05 21.73 5.62
N LEU A 638 2.47 22.92 5.86
CA LEU A 638 1.17 23.10 6.50
C LEU A 638 0.12 23.59 5.50
N ILE A 639 -1.15 23.31 5.78
CA ILE A 639 -2.30 23.94 5.14
C ILE A 639 -2.34 25.40 5.61
N ALA A 640 -1.93 26.32 4.74
CA ALA A 640 -1.81 27.75 5.04
C ALA A 640 -3.13 28.52 4.88
N GLY A 641 -4.03 28.01 4.02
CA GLY A 641 -5.34 28.59 3.79
C GLY A 641 -6.27 27.63 3.05
N ILE A 642 -7.58 27.78 3.26
CA ILE A 642 -8.65 27.10 2.52
C ILE A 642 -9.66 28.18 2.15
N GLY A 643 -9.93 28.37 0.87
CA GLY A 643 -10.65 29.56 0.40
C GLY A 643 -10.58 29.75 -1.10
N LYS A 644 -10.35 30.99 -1.54
CA LYS A 644 -10.09 31.36 -2.94
C LYS A 644 -8.66 31.86 -3.07
N ALA A 645 -7.86 31.18 -3.88
CA ALA A 645 -6.47 31.54 -4.15
C ALA A 645 -6.36 32.53 -5.32
N GLY A 646 -5.13 32.92 -5.65
CA GLY A 646 -4.80 33.62 -6.89
C GLY A 646 -4.05 34.92 -6.63
N ASN A 647 -4.44 35.99 -7.33
CA ASN A 647 -3.74 37.27 -7.30
C ASN A 647 -4.64 38.41 -6.79
N PRO A 648 -4.39 38.96 -5.59
CA PRO A 648 -5.22 40.05 -5.04
C PRO A 648 -5.09 41.36 -5.81
N ASP A 649 -4.11 41.49 -6.72
CA ASP A 649 -3.92 42.69 -7.53
C ASP A 649 -4.95 42.80 -8.68
N VAL A 650 -5.59 41.69 -9.09
CA VAL A 650 -6.54 41.65 -10.23
C VAL A 650 -7.83 40.86 -9.95
N MET A 651 -7.84 40.03 -8.90
CA MET A 651 -8.94 39.13 -8.55
C MET A 651 -9.65 39.61 -7.26
N PRO A 652 -10.99 39.52 -7.16
CA PRO A 652 -11.71 39.77 -5.91
C PRO A 652 -11.62 38.56 -4.97
N GLY A 653 -11.78 38.79 -3.67
CA GLY A 653 -12.00 37.72 -2.68
C GLY A 653 -10.82 36.77 -2.44
N VAL A 654 -9.61 37.08 -2.95
CA VAL A 654 -8.42 36.27 -2.66
C VAL A 654 -8.18 36.25 -1.16
N SER A 655 -8.18 35.04 -0.59
CA SER A 655 -8.12 34.84 0.85
C SER A 655 -6.74 35.18 1.40
N PRO A 656 -6.63 35.66 2.66
CA PRO A 656 -5.34 35.90 3.30
C PRO A 656 -4.43 34.67 3.22
N ASN A 657 -3.14 34.89 2.96
CA ASN A 657 -2.12 33.86 2.76
C ASN A 657 -2.36 32.90 1.57
N MET A 658 -3.30 33.18 0.66
CA MET A 658 -3.58 32.34 -0.53
C MET A 658 -3.11 32.97 -1.85
N ILE A 659 -2.01 33.74 -1.80
CA ILE A 659 -1.41 34.34 -2.98
C ILE A 659 -0.65 33.26 -3.76
N VAL A 660 -1.02 33.07 -5.02
CA VAL A 660 -0.27 32.26 -5.98
C VAL A 660 0.80 33.14 -6.61
N GLY A 661 2.07 32.75 -6.53
CA GLY A 661 3.19 33.53 -7.06
C GLY A 661 4.22 32.67 -7.77
N ASN A 662 5.42 33.21 -8.00
CA ASN A 662 6.49 32.51 -8.73
C ASN A 662 7.02 31.25 -7.99
N GLY A 663 6.87 31.19 -6.67
CA GLY A 663 7.27 30.02 -5.86
C GLY A 663 6.21 28.92 -5.75
N THR A 664 5.03 29.11 -6.35
CA THR A 664 3.86 28.25 -6.13
C THR A 664 3.71 27.17 -7.20
N ASP A 665 3.79 25.91 -6.79
CA ASP A 665 3.40 24.75 -7.62
C ASP A 665 1.87 24.57 -7.65
N VAL A 666 1.33 23.85 -8.64
CA VAL A 666 -0.13 23.69 -8.83
C VAL A 666 -0.53 22.23 -8.98
N ILE A 667 -1.44 21.78 -8.11
CA ILE A 667 -2.17 20.52 -8.25
C ILE A 667 -3.59 20.84 -8.72
N ALA A 668 -3.99 20.37 -9.89
CA ALA A 668 -5.36 20.53 -10.38
C ALA A 668 -6.31 19.64 -9.56
N GLY A 669 -7.19 20.27 -8.76
CA GLY A 669 -8.23 19.61 -7.98
C GLY A 669 -9.63 19.72 -8.60
N GLU A 670 -9.81 20.46 -9.70
CA GLU A 670 -11.06 20.43 -10.46
C GLU A 670 -11.44 19.00 -10.86
N HIS A 671 -12.71 18.64 -10.69
CA HIS A 671 -13.24 17.28 -10.85
C HIS A 671 -12.67 16.23 -9.87
N MET A 672 -11.91 16.63 -8.86
CA MET A 672 -11.33 15.75 -7.85
C MET A 672 -11.96 15.98 -6.48
N ILE A 673 -12.04 14.91 -5.69
CA ILE A 673 -12.34 14.97 -4.27
C ILE A 673 -11.02 15.03 -3.50
N VAL A 674 -10.93 15.84 -2.45
CA VAL A 674 -9.79 15.89 -1.54
C VAL A 674 -10.24 15.54 -0.13
N THR A 675 -9.52 14.60 0.51
CA THR A 675 -9.68 14.26 1.92
C THR A 675 -8.37 14.49 2.66
N ALA A 676 -8.42 14.51 3.99
CA ALA A 676 -7.23 14.27 4.78
C ALA A 676 -6.65 12.87 4.49
N GLY A 677 -5.35 12.72 4.72
CA GLY A 677 -4.71 11.41 4.80
C GLY A 677 -5.30 10.55 5.90
N GLY A 678 -5.55 9.27 5.60
CA GLY A 678 -6.05 8.34 6.59
C GLY A 678 -5.00 8.01 7.66
N PHE A 679 -5.47 7.73 8.87
CA PHE A 679 -4.66 7.32 10.00
C PHE A 679 -5.12 5.94 10.47
N ASP A 680 -4.31 4.92 10.16
CA ASP A 680 -4.49 3.60 10.75
C ASP A 680 -3.76 3.53 12.10
N THR A 681 -4.51 3.19 13.13
CA THR A 681 -3.99 3.14 14.51
C THR A 681 -3.65 1.73 14.98
N HIS A 682 -4.06 0.68 14.26
CA HIS A 682 -3.83 -0.70 14.67
C HIS A 682 -3.00 -1.43 13.61
N ILE A 683 -1.74 -1.04 13.48
CA ILE A 683 -0.74 -1.68 12.60
C ILE A 683 0.13 -2.64 13.41
N HIS A 684 0.22 -3.88 12.95
CA HIS A 684 1.25 -4.85 13.37
C HIS A 684 2.40 -4.80 12.35
N LEU A 685 3.58 -4.34 12.79
CA LEU A 685 4.80 -4.20 11.96
C LEU A 685 5.41 -5.56 11.63
N ILE A 686 4.72 -6.30 10.75
CA ILE A 686 5.11 -7.64 10.31
C ILE A 686 6.05 -7.55 9.11
N CYS A 687 5.80 -6.65 8.16
CA CYS A 687 6.69 -6.44 7.02
C CYS A 687 6.68 -4.99 6.48
N PRO A 688 7.80 -4.46 5.97
CA PRO A 688 7.86 -3.08 5.47
C PRO A 688 6.97 -2.83 4.24
N GLN A 689 6.55 -3.89 3.52
CA GLN A 689 5.68 -3.79 2.35
C GLN A 689 4.28 -3.26 2.70
N GLN A 690 3.80 -3.47 3.93
CA GLN A 690 2.55 -2.89 4.43
C GLN A 690 2.48 -1.38 4.16
N ALA A 691 3.61 -0.66 4.40
CA ALA A 691 3.72 0.78 4.19
C ALA A 691 3.43 1.23 2.75
N TYR A 692 3.71 0.38 1.76
CA TYR A 692 3.44 0.67 0.35
C TYR A 692 1.96 0.47 0.01
N GLU A 693 1.34 -0.59 0.53
CA GLU A 693 -0.08 -0.88 0.31
C GLU A 693 -0.98 0.18 0.94
N SER A 694 -0.74 0.57 2.20
CA SER A 694 -1.61 1.57 2.83
C SER A 694 -1.44 2.98 2.25
N ILE A 695 -0.23 3.41 1.89
CA ILE A 695 -0.08 4.72 1.21
C ILE A 695 -0.66 4.68 -0.20
N ALA A 696 -0.58 3.54 -0.90
CA ALA A 696 -1.31 3.35 -2.16
C ALA A 696 -2.83 3.38 -1.98
N ALA A 697 -3.35 3.06 -0.79
CA ALA A 697 -4.76 3.17 -0.42
C ALA A 697 -5.17 4.54 0.18
N GLY A 698 -4.22 5.45 0.46
CA GLY A 698 -4.50 6.80 1.02
C GLY A 698 -4.27 6.95 2.53
N ILE A 699 -3.67 5.98 3.22
CA ILE A 699 -3.23 6.14 4.61
C ILE A 699 -1.88 6.87 4.63
N THR A 700 -1.79 7.96 5.41
CA THR A 700 -0.57 8.77 5.54
C THR A 700 0.12 8.64 6.89
N THR A 701 -0.60 8.14 7.90
CA THR A 701 -0.10 7.96 9.26
C THR A 701 -0.36 6.53 9.73
N TYR A 702 0.67 5.92 10.33
CA TYR A 702 0.59 4.67 11.07
C TYR A 702 0.80 4.94 12.55
N LEU A 703 0.13 4.18 13.41
CA LEU A 703 0.58 3.91 14.78
C LEU A 703 0.68 2.39 14.91
N ALA A 704 1.84 1.90 15.34
CA ALA A 704 2.21 0.52 15.09
C ALA A 704 3.01 -0.13 16.22
N GLY A 705 2.84 -1.44 16.41
CA GLY A 705 3.67 -2.26 17.30
C GLY A 705 4.31 -3.43 16.56
N GLY A 706 5.45 -3.93 17.04
CA GLY A 706 6.14 -5.09 16.45
C GLY A 706 7.51 -4.78 15.83
N THR A 707 8.20 -5.83 15.39
CA THR A 707 9.64 -5.82 15.05
C THR A 707 9.97 -6.67 13.81
N GLY A 708 8.98 -6.97 12.98
CA GLY A 708 9.03 -7.94 11.89
C GLY A 708 8.14 -9.16 12.17
N PRO A 709 8.31 -10.28 11.45
CA PRO A 709 7.44 -11.45 11.53
C PRO A 709 7.70 -12.34 12.77
N SER A 710 8.16 -11.76 13.88
CA SER A 710 8.30 -12.46 15.15
C SER A 710 6.96 -12.55 15.87
N GLN A 711 6.63 -13.71 16.44
CA GLN A 711 5.37 -13.98 17.17
C GLN A 711 5.10 -13.04 18.35
N ALA A 712 6.08 -12.26 18.80
CA ALA A 712 5.95 -11.35 19.92
C ALA A 712 6.20 -9.88 19.51
N PRO A 713 5.33 -8.92 19.88
CA PRO A 713 5.66 -7.50 19.83
C PRO A 713 6.76 -7.20 20.87
N THR A 714 8.01 -7.28 20.42
CA THR A 714 9.17 -6.84 21.22
C THR A 714 9.22 -5.31 21.21
N PRO A 715 9.47 -4.65 22.35
CA PRO A 715 9.62 -3.20 22.37
C PRO A 715 10.89 -2.80 21.60
N GLN A 716 10.73 -1.98 20.55
CA GLN A 716 11.84 -1.25 19.93
C GLN A 716 11.50 0.24 19.78
N PRO A 717 11.81 1.05 20.79
CA PRO A 717 11.55 2.49 20.78
C PRO A 717 12.40 3.31 19.80
N ALA A 718 13.29 2.66 19.03
CA ALA A 718 14.30 3.30 18.18
C ALA A 718 14.02 3.24 16.67
N LEU A 719 12.90 2.64 16.22
CA LEU A 719 12.52 2.66 14.81
C LEU A 719 11.95 4.05 14.42
N PRO A 720 12.23 4.59 13.22
CA PRO A 720 11.72 5.89 12.76
C PRO A 720 10.25 5.79 12.28
N VAL A 721 9.41 5.10 13.05
CA VAL A 721 7.98 4.82 12.86
C VAL A 721 7.28 5.12 14.18
N ASN A 722 6.03 5.60 14.15
CA ASN A 722 5.29 5.92 15.36
C ASN A 722 4.95 4.61 16.10
N SER A 723 5.55 4.39 17.27
CA SER A 723 5.57 3.08 17.92
C SER A 723 4.73 3.03 19.20
N THR A 724 3.99 1.93 19.36
CA THR A 724 3.43 1.48 20.63
C THR A 724 4.30 0.38 21.22
N CYS A 725 4.34 0.31 22.55
CA CYS A 725 5.04 -0.76 23.28
C CYS A 725 4.07 -1.59 24.12
N LYS A 726 4.57 -2.70 24.68
CA LYS A 726 3.77 -3.63 25.50
C LYS A 726 3.33 -2.94 26.80
N GLY A 727 2.03 -2.98 27.09
CA GLY A 727 1.43 -2.48 28.33
C GLY A 727 1.26 -3.53 29.43
N ASN A 728 1.42 -4.81 29.11
CA ASN A 728 1.19 -5.93 30.02
C ASN A 728 2.34 -6.10 31.04
N ASP A 729 2.33 -5.29 32.09
CA ASP A 729 3.08 -5.52 33.32
C ASP A 729 2.26 -5.01 34.51
N SER A 730 2.37 -5.67 35.67
CA SER A 730 1.71 -5.21 36.91
C SER A 730 2.57 -4.22 37.72
N GLY A 731 3.83 -4.02 37.33
CA GLY A 731 4.74 -3.01 37.84
C GLY A 731 4.97 -1.87 36.82
N PRO A 732 5.15 -0.61 37.26
CA PRO A 732 5.23 0.53 36.35
C PRO A 732 6.59 0.70 35.67
N ILE A 733 7.67 0.09 36.18
CA ILE A 733 9.05 0.36 35.74
C ILE A 733 9.27 0.12 34.23
N PRO A 734 9.04 -1.08 33.66
CA PRO A 734 9.27 -1.33 32.24
C PRO A 734 8.32 -0.55 31.32
N LEU A 735 7.14 -0.17 31.84
CA LEU A 735 6.17 0.65 31.13
C LEU A 735 6.67 2.09 30.97
N ARG A 736 7.24 2.67 32.03
CA ARG A 736 7.92 3.98 31.99
C ARG A 736 9.11 3.96 31.03
N GLU A 737 10.00 2.97 31.18
CA GLU A 737 11.19 2.81 30.33
C GLU A 737 10.82 2.77 28.83
N SER A 738 9.73 2.08 28.48
CA SER A 738 9.22 2.00 27.11
C SER A 738 8.79 3.36 26.53
N ILE A 739 8.12 4.19 27.34
CA ILE A 739 7.66 5.53 26.94
C ILE A 739 8.82 6.52 26.89
N GLU A 740 9.73 6.48 27.86
CA GLU A 740 10.92 7.34 27.91
C GLU A 740 11.88 7.07 26.76
N ALA A 741 11.98 5.80 26.35
CA ALA A 741 12.76 5.39 25.19
C ALA A 741 12.08 5.74 23.85
N GLY A 742 10.82 6.19 23.83
CA GLY A 742 10.22 6.81 22.66
C GLY A 742 8.84 6.33 22.22
N ALA A 743 8.22 5.35 22.89
CA ALA A 743 6.87 4.92 22.56
C ALA A 743 5.85 6.07 22.76
N CYS A 744 4.91 6.23 21.83
CA CYS A 744 3.81 7.21 21.94
C CYS A 744 2.49 6.61 22.46
N GLY A 745 2.50 5.35 22.89
CA GLY A 745 1.39 4.69 23.57
C GLY A 745 1.72 3.25 23.98
N LEU A 746 0.84 2.62 24.75
CA LEU A 746 0.98 1.25 25.23
C LEU A 746 -0.19 0.36 24.79
N LYS A 747 0.08 -0.87 24.34
CA LYS A 747 -0.93 -1.90 23.99
C LYS A 747 -0.97 -2.99 25.07
N LEU A 748 -2.13 -3.13 25.71
CA LEU A 748 -2.50 -4.31 26.50
C LEU A 748 -3.10 -5.38 25.57
N HIS A 749 -2.68 -6.64 25.70
CA HIS A 749 -3.11 -7.74 24.84
C HIS A 749 -3.20 -9.07 25.60
N GLU A 750 -4.22 -9.89 25.31
CA GLU A 750 -4.55 -11.09 26.11
C GLU A 750 -3.45 -12.16 26.09
N ASP A 751 -2.78 -12.35 24.94
CA ASP A 751 -1.59 -13.20 24.74
C ASP A 751 -0.43 -12.89 25.72
N TRP A 752 -0.47 -11.73 26.38
CA TRP A 752 0.49 -11.29 27.39
C TRP A 752 -0.14 -11.08 28.78
N GLY A 753 -1.40 -11.48 28.96
CA GLY A 753 -2.19 -11.36 30.18
C GLY A 753 -2.79 -9.96 30.38
N THR A 754 -4.01 -9.71 29.89
CA THR A 754 -4.74 -8.44 30.10
C THR A 754 -5.53 -8.46 31.41
N HIS A 755 -4.84 -8.77 32.51
CA HIS A 755 -5.47 -8.88 33.84
C HIS A 755 -5.72 -7.49 34.47
N PRO A 756 -6.67 -7.35 35.42
CA PRO A 756 -6.96 -6.09 36.12
C PRO A 756 -5.74 -5.36 36.70
N ALA A 757 -4.73 -6.10 37.21
CA ALA A 757 -3.50 -5.51 37.73
C ALA A 757 -2.63 -4.86 36.64
N ALA A 758 -2.52 -5.50 35.46
CA ALA A 758 -1.79 -4.94 34.33
C ALA A 758 -2.53 -3.75 33.69
N ILE A 759 -3.86 -3.83 33.62
CA ILE A 759 -4.72 -2.72 33.19
C ILE A 759 -4.49 -1.49 34.07
N ASP A 760 -4.51 -1.67 35.41
CA ASP A 760 -4.36 -0.57 36.36
C ASP A 760 -2.96 0.07 36.32
N ALA A 761 -1.90 -0.76 36.26
CA ALA A 761 -0.53 -0.28 36.16
C ALA A 761 -0.29 0.48 34.84
N CYS A 762 -0.75 -0.07 33.71
CA CYS A 762 -0.60 0.54 32.40
C CYS A 762 -1.36 1.87 32.31
N LEU A 763 -2.62 1.93 32.75
CA LEU A 763 -3.38 3.19 32.75
C LEU A 763 -2.77 4.25 33.67
N SER A 764 -2.24 3.85 34.84
CA SER A 764 -1.56 4.78 35.76
C SER A 764 -0.31 5.40 35.13
N VAL A 765 0.48 4.61 34.38
CA VAL A 765 1.65 5.11 33.65
C VAL A 765 1.23 5.96 32.42
N CYS A 766 0.16 5.60 31.72
CA CYS A 766 -0.39 6.44 30.66
C CYS A 766 -0.85 7.82 31.18
N ASP A 767 -1.48 7.87 32.35
CA ASP A 767 -1.87 9.11 33.03
C ASP A 767 -0.66 9.98 33.42
N GLU A 768 0.44 9.36 33.83
CA GLU A 768 1.69 10.05 34.20
C GLU A 768 2.41 10.70 32.99
N TYR A 769 2.37 10.07 31.82
CA TYR A 769 3.12 10.50 30.63
C TYR A 769 2.28 11.16 29.52
N ASP A 770 0.96 11.26 29.68
CA ASP A 770 -0.02 11.75 28.68
C ASP A 770 0.05 11.02 27.32
N VAL A 771 0.11 9.69 27.37
CA VAL A 771 0.07 8.80 26.18
C VAL A 771 -1.20 7.94 26.16
N GLN A 772 -1.58 7.37 25.01
CA GLN A 772 -2.78 6.54 24.95
C GLN A 772 -2.52 5.09 25.39
N CYS A 773 -3.50 4.50 26.07
CA CYS A 773 -3.59 3.07 26.31
C CYS A 773 -4.54 2.44 25.28
N MET A 774 -4.07 1.48 24.50
CA MET A 774 -4.87 0.65 23.62
C MET A 774 -5.04 -0.73 24.25
N ILE A 775 -6.20 -1.35 24.12
CA ILE A 775 -6.50 -2.63 24.78
C ILE A 775 -7.18 -3.64 23.85
N HIS A 776 -6.71 -4.87 23.98
CA HIS A 776 -7.34 -6.11 23.59
C HIS A 776 -7.56 -6.88 24.89
N THR A 777 -8.84 -7.10 25.25
CA THR A 777 -9.25 -7.58 26.58
C THR A 777 -9.20 -9.11 26.67
N ASP A 778 -9.39 -9.64 27.88
CA ASP A 778 -9.34 -11.08 28.18
C ASP A 778 -10.55 -11.83 27.56
N THR A 779 -10.39 -12.46 26.39
CA THR A 779 -11.46 -13.19 25.70
C THR A 779 -11.94 -14.38 26.53
N LEU A 780 -11.01 -15.04 27.22
CA LEU A 780 -11.24 -16.23 28.04
C LEU A 780 -12.06 -15.92 29.30
N ASN A 781 -12.11 -14.65 29.71
CA ASN A 781 -12.63 -14.20 31.01
C ASN A 781 -11.86 -14.82 32.19
N GLU A 782 -10.58 -15.17 32.01
CA GLU A 782 -9.76 -15.88 33.00
C GLU A 782 -9.65 -15.10 34.32
N SER A 783 -9.42 -13.79 34.24
CA SER A 783 -9.34 -12.90 35.40
C SER A 783 -10.68 -12.22 35.76
N GLY A 784 -11.76 -12.52 35.02
CA GLY A 784 -13.10 -11.96 35.20
C GLY A 784 -13.77 -11.52 33.89
N PHE A 785 -15.07 -11.25 33.97
CA PHE A 785 -15.88 -10.76 32.84
C PHE A 785 -15.62 -9.29 32.49
N VAL A 786 -16.26 -8.79 31.43
CA VAL A 786 -16.11 -7.40 30.94
C VAL A 786 -16.30 -6.34 32.04
N GLU A 787 -17.20 -6.56 33.00
CA GLU A 787 -17.43 -5.64 34.14
C GLU A 787 -16.18 -5.49 35.02
N SER A 788 -15.37 -6.55 35.15
CA SER A 788 -14.14 -6.55 35.97
C SER A 788 -13.03 -5.75 35.29
N THR A 789 -12.91 -5.89 33.97
CA THR A 789 -12.04 -5.06 33.12
C THR A 789 -12.47 -3.60 33.11
N VAL A 790 -13.77 -3.32 33.00
CA VAL A 790 -14.34 -1.97 33.07
C VAL A 790 -14.09 -1.34 34.45
N ALA A 791 -14.26 -2.09 35.55
CA ALA A 791 -13.90 -1.62 36.89
C ALA A 791 -12.40 -1.31 37.03
N ALA A 792 -11.53 -2.09 36.37
CA ALA A 792 -10.09 -1.82 36.33
C ALA A 792 -9.73 -0.54 35.55
N PHE A 793 -10.58 -0.09 34.62
CA PHE A 793 -10.38 1.21 33.95
C PHE A 793 -10.46 2.39 34.92
N LYS A 794 -11.29 2.30 35.98
CA LYS A 794 -11.50 3.39 36.96
C LYS A 794 -11.82 4.74 36.29
N ASP A 795 -12.73 4.71 35.31
CA ASP A 795 -13.16 5.85 34.47
C ASP A 795 -12.06 6.57 33.66
N ARG A 796 -10.82 6.03 33.61
CA ARG A 796 -9.72 6.59 32.82
C ARG A 796 -9.92 6.34 31.32
N THR A 797 -9.44 7.26 30.49
CA THR A 797 -9.51 7.14 29.02
C THR A 797 -8.80 5.87 28.54
N ILE A 798 -9.46 5.08 27.68
CA ILE A 798 -8.86 3.90 27.04
C ILE A 798 -9.40 3.69 25.62
N HIS A 799 -8.54 3.23 24.71
CA HIS A 799 -8.91 2.88 23.34
C HIS A 799 -9.11 1.36 23.24
N THR A 800 -10.35 0.90 23.09
CA THR A 800 -10.65 -0.51 22.84
C THR A 800 -10.51 -0.80 21.34
N TYR A 801 -9.57 -1.68 20.99
CA TYR A 801 -9.46 -2.20 19.62
C TYR A 801 -10.54 -3.25 19.35
N HIS A 802 -10.86 -3.46 18.07
CA HIS A 802 -11.79 -4.50 17.57
C HIS A 802 -12.97 -4.77 18.53
N THR A 803 -13.68 -3.68 18.85
CA THR A 803 -14.59 -3.61 20.01
C THR A 803 -15.75 -4.61 19.93
N GLU A 804 -16.09 -5.09 18.74
CA GLU A 804 -17.05 -6.17 18.51
C GLU A 804 -16.61 -7.54 19.06
N GLY A 805 -15.29 -7.80 19.07
CA GLY A 805 -14.68 -8.96 19.74
C GLY A 805 -14.18 -10.10 18.85
N ALA A 806 -14.43 -10.14 17.54
CA ALA A 806 -13.87 -11.17 16.65
C ALA A 806 -12.32 -11.05 16.55
N GLY A 807 -11.81 -9.82 16.52
CA GLY A 807 -10.38 -9.51 16.68
C GLY A 807 -9.84 -9.77 18.09
N GLY A 808 -10.73 -9.92 19.08
CA GLY A 808 -10.44 -10.38 20.45
C GLY A 808 -11.04 -9.48 21.53
N GLY A 809 -11.26 -10.09 22.70
CA GLY A 809 -11.87 -9.48 23.87
C GLY A 809 -13.02 -10.29 24.45
N HIS A 810 -13.35 -10.03 25.72
CA HIS A 810 -14.36 -10.74 26.53
C HIS A 810 -15.50 -11.36 25.72
N ALA A 811 -15.52 -12.69 25.63
CA ALA A 811 -16.58 -13.41 24.92
C ALA A 811 -17.80 -13.60 25.85
N PRO A 812 -19.04 -13.33 25.37
CA PRO A 812 -19.40 -12.81 24.04
C PRO A 812 -19.59 -11.29 23.99
N ASP A 813 -19.40 -10.56 25.10
CA ASP A 813 -20.07 -9.29 25.35
C ASP A 813 -19.18 -8.04 25.47
N ILE A 814 -17.90 -8.13 25.08
CA ILE A 814 -16.97 -6.98 24.99
C ILE A 814 -17.57 -5.75 24.29
N ILE A 815 -18.43 -5.95 23.29
CA ILE A 815 -19.10 -4.87 22.55
C ILE A 815 -19.90 -3.90 23.44
N LYS A 816 -20.26 -4.29 24.67
CA LYS A 816 -20.93 -3.40 25.66
C LYS A 816 -20.14 -2.13 25.96
N VAL A 817 -18.80 -2.15 25.88
CA VAL A 817 -17.95 -1.00 26.24
C VAL A 817 -18.20 0.26 25.40
N VAL A 818 -18.94 0.19 24.29
CA VAL A 818 -19.36 1.38 23.52
C VAL A 818 -20.29 2.32 24.31
N GLU A 819 -20.93 1.84 25.38
CA GLU A 819 -21.80 2.64 26.26
C GLU A 819 -21.01 3.56 27.22
N LEU A 820 -19.70 3.39 27.33
CA LEU A 820 -18.88 4.02 28.35
C LEU A 820 -18.25 5.35 27.89
N PRO A 821 -18.31 6.43 28.70
CA PRO A 821 -17.87 7.77 28.29
C PRO A 821 -16.34 7.93 28.20
N ASN A 822 -15.58 7.06 28.87
CA ASN A 822 -14.12 7.02 28.88
C ASN A 822 -13.53 6.08 27.81
N VAL A 823 -14.37 5.31 27.10
CA VAL A 823 -13.93 4.37 26.06
C VAL A 823 -13.93 5.05 24.69
N LEU A 824 -12.87 4.82 23.92
CA LEU A 824 -12.70 5.26 22.54
C LEU A 824 -12.73 4.02 21.63
N PRO A 825 -13.92 3.56 21.19
CA PRO A 825 -14.04 2.27 20.50
C PRO A 825 -13.63 2.35 19.04
N SER A 826 -12.79 1.41 18.61
CA SER A 826 -12.51 1.14 17.19
C SER A 826 -12.89 -0.27 16.78
N SER A 827 -13.02 -0.43 15.46
CA SER A 827 -13.11 -1.72 14.78
C SER A 827 -11.88 -1.97 13.93
N THR A 828 -11.56 -3.24 13.74
CA THR A 828 -10.63 -3.70 12.70
C THR A 828 -11.42 -4.10 11.47
N ASN A 829 -10.75 -4.30 10.32
CA ASN A 829 -11.46 -4.22 9.03
C ASN A 829 -12.00 -5.52 8.41
N PRO A 830 -11.60 -6.76 8.76
CA PRO A 830 -12.17 -7.94 8.09
C PRO A 830 -13.65 -8.20 8.37
N THR A 831 -14.14 -7.89 9.58
CA THR A 831 -15.58 -8.01 9.92
C THR A 831 -16.45 -7.00 9.15
N ARG A 832 -15.83 -6.02 8.47
CA ARG A 832 -16.51 -4.83 7.98
C ARG A 832 -16.85 -4.92 6.48
N PRO A 833 -18.11 -4.69 6.09
CA PRO A 833 -19.31 -5.01 6.85
C PRO A 833 -19.57 -6.52 6.92
N TYR A 834 -20.60 -6.93 7.65
CA TYR A 834 -21.03 -8.34 7.66
C TYR A 834 -21.53 -8.78 6.27
N THR A 835 -20.91 -9.82 5.70
CA THR A 835 -21.21 -10.43 4.40
C THR A 835 -21.28 -11.96 4.52
N ASN A 836 -21.78 -12.63 3.48
CA ASN A 836 -22.00 -14.09 3.50
C ASN A 836 -20.73 -14.89 3.84
N ASN A 837 -19.54 -14.44 3.42
CA ASN A 837 -18.28 -15.14 3.65
C ASN A 837 -17.59 -14.74 4.98
N THR A 838 -18.14 -13.77 5.73
CA THR A 838 -17.42 -13.18 6.87
C THR A 838 -17.14 -14.23 7.95
N LEU A 839 -18.12 -15.05 8.34
CA LEU A 839 -17.97 -16.02 9.43
C LEU A 839 -16.96 -17.12 9.07
N ASP A 840 -17.13 -17.74 7.90
CA ASP A 840 -16.27 -18.82 7.41
C ASP A 840 -14.80 -18.36 7.27
N GLU A 841 -14.57 -17.14 6.79
CA GLU A 841 -13.23 -16.55 6.70
C GLU A 841 -12.61 -16.33 8.09
N HIS A 842 -13.39 -15.86 9.06
CA HIS A 842 -12.86 -15.47 10.37
C HIS A 842 -12.52 -16.66 11.26
N LEU A 843 -13.27 -17.76 11.17
CA LEU A 843 -12.97 -18.97 11.95
C LEU A 843 -11.57 -19.46 11.62
N ASP A 844 -11.28 -19.69 10.34
CA ASP A 844 -9.98 -20.18 9.88
C ASP A 844 -8.85 -19.16 10.09
N MET A 845 -9.12 -17.87 9.91
CA MET A 845 -8.17 -16.79 10.17
C MET A 845 -7.77 -16.73 11.65
N LEU A 846 -8.74 -16.83 12.57
CA LEU A 846 -8.50 -16.82 14.01
C LEU A 846 -7.64 -18.02 14.42
N MET A 847 -7.97 -19.23 13.93
CA MET A 847 -7.19 -20.44 14.23
C MET A 847 -5.72 -20.30 13.82
N VAL A 848 -5.45 -19.72 12.64
CA VAL A 848 -4.07 -19.48 12.18
C VAL A 848 -3.38 -18.40 13.03
N CYS A 849 -4.02 -17.27 13.30
CA CYS A 849 -3.41 -16.15 14.02
C CYS A 849 -3.06 -16.51 15.48
N HIS A 850 -3.93 -17.23 16.17
CA HIS A 850 -3.74 -17.67 17.56
C HIS A 850 -3.04 -19.03 17.70
N HIS A 851 -2.56 -19.61 16.60
CA HIS A 851 -1.84 -20.90 16.57
C HIS A 851 -2.65 -22.07 17.17
N LEU A 852 -3.97 -22.04 16.99
CA LEU A 852 -4.92 -23.01 17.54
C LEU A 852 -4.96 -24.31 16.73
N SER A 853 -5.30 -25.41 17.41
CA SER A 853 -5.39 -26.75 16.85
C SER A 853 -6.83 -27.19 16.64
N ARG A 854 -7.21 -27.54 15.40
CA ARG A 854 -8.49 -28.20 15.09
C ARG A 854 -8.68 -29.55 15.80
N ASN A 855 -7.62 -30.11 16.38
CA ASN A 855 -7.66 -31.38 17.10
C ASN A 855 -7.86 -31.20 18.63
N ILE A 856 -7.94 -29.96 19.12
CA ILE A 856 -8.21 -29.62 20.52
C ILE A 856 -9.63 -29.05 20.60
N PRO A 857 -10.59 -29.74 21.25
CA PRO A 857 -11.97 -29.26 21.35
C PRO A 857 -12.10 -27.88 22.00
N GLU A 858 -11.25 -27.57 22.98
CA GLU A 858 -11.20 -26.30 23.69
C GLU A 858 -10.78 -25.14 22.78
N ASP A 859 -9.82 -25.37 21.87
CA ASP A 859 -9.36 -24.40 20.87
C ASP A 859 -10.46 -24.08 19.84
N VAL A 860 -11.22 -25.10 19.43
CA VAL A 860 -12.36 -24.93 18.52
C VAL A 860 -13.49 -24.17 19.22
N ALA A 861 -13.84 -24.55 20.45
CA ALA A 861 -14.86 -23.86 21.25
C ALA A 861 -14.47 -22.40 21.55
N PHE A 862 -13.20 -22.11 21.79
CA PHE A 862 -12.68 -20.75 21.91
C PHE A 862 -12.89 -19.95 20.61
N ALA A 863 -12.52 -20.51 19.46
CA ALA A 863 -12.72 -19.86 18.16
C ALA A 863 -14.20 -19.62 17.84
N GLU A 864 -15.07 -20.60 18.07
CA GLU A 864 -16.53 -20.51 17.89
C GLU A 864 -17.16 -19.47 18.84
N SER A 865 -16.72 -19.40 20.11
CA SER A 865 -17.21 -18.38 21.06
C SER A 865 -16.86 -16.95 20.64
N ARG A 866 -15.82 -16.80 19.80
CA ARG A 866 -15.26 -15.51 19.40
C ARG A 866 -15.79 -14.99 18.06
N ILE A 867 -16.15 -15.88 17.13
CA ILE A 867 -16.69 -15.52 15.81
C ILE A 867 -18.22 -15.64 15.82
N ARG A 868 -18.92 -14.53 16.06
CA ARG A 868 -20.38 -14.50 16.28
C ARG A 868 -21.08 -13.66 15.22
N ALA A 869 -22.14 -14.18 14.61
CA ALA A 869 -22.90 -13.46 13.59
C ALA A 869 -23.59 -12.21 14.16
N GLU A 870 -24.09 -12.32 15.39
CA GLU A 870 -24.91 -11.31 16.06
C GLU A 870 -24.10 -10.05 16.39
N THR A 871 -22.88 -10.19 16.91
CA THR A 871 -22.04 -9.05 17.27
C THR A 871 -21.43 -8.39 16.03
N ILE A 872 -21.00 -9.15 15.01
CA ILE A 872 -20.55 -8.61 13.71
C ILE A 872 -21.69 -7.84 12.99
N ALA A 873 -22.92 -8.36 13.04
CA ALA A 873 -24.10 -7.66 12.53
C ALA A 873 -24.42 -6.39 13.33
N ALA A 874 -24.32 -6.44 14.67
CA ALA A 874 -24.53 -5.28 15.52
C ALA A 874 -23.46 -4.19 15.28
N GLU A 875 -22.20 -4.58 15.03
CA GLU A 875 -21.09 -3.67 14.73
C GLU A 875 -21.35 -2.80 13.49
N ASP A 876 -22.00 -3.34 12.44
CA ASP A 876 -22.47 -2.54 11.29
C ASP A 876 -23.38 -1.39 11.74
N VAL A 877 -24.36 -1.69 12.59
CA VAL A 877 -25.37 -0.73 13.06
C VAL A 877 -24.75 0.27 14.05
N LEU A 878 -23.86 -0.19 14.94
CA LEU A 878 -23.17 0.66 15.92
C LEU A 878 -22.18 1.62 15.24
N HIS A 879 -21.58 1.26 14.11
CA HIS A 879 -20.87 2.23 13.28
C HIS A 879 -21.80 3.32 12.74
N ASP A 880 -22.97 2.95 12.24
CA ASP A 880 -23.92 3.88 11.60
C ASP A 880 -24.64 4.79 12.60
N LEU A 881 -24.87 4.31 13.83
CA LEU A 881 -25.32 5.10 14.98
C LEU A 881 -24.24 6.03 15.55
N GLY A 882 -22.97 5.84 15.17
CA GLY A 882 -21.84 6.56 15.76
C GLY A 882 -21.47 6.09 17.17
N ALA A 883 -21.85 4.87 17.56
CA ALA A 883 -21.43 4.26 18.82
C ALA A 883 -20.01 3.65 18.74
N ILE A 884 -19.57 3.23 17.54
CA ILE A 884 -18.16 2.90 17.28
C ILE A 884 -17.50 4.05 16.52
N SER A 885 -16.41 4.57 17.07
CA SER A 885 -15.85 5.89 16.72
C SER A 885 -14.74 5.85 15.68
N MET A 886 -14.06 4.71 15.50
CA MET A 886 -12.87 4.59 14.68
C MET A 886 -12.84 3.31 13.83
N MET A 887 -12.08 3.36 12.74
CA MET A 887 -11.75 2.23 11.86
C MET A 887 -10.22 2.07 11.80
N SER A 888 -9.74 0.83 11.79
CA SER A 888 -8.32 0.45 11.75
C SER A 888 -8.14 -0.86 10.96
N SER A 889 -6.91 -1.29 10.66
CA SER A 889 -6.72 -2.55 9.91
C SER A 889 -6.66 -3.81 10.75
N ASP A 890 -5.72 -3.88 11.72
CA ASP A 890 -5.08 -5.10 12.27
C ASP A 890 -4.08 -5.77 11.30
N SER A 891 -3.24 -4.95 10.65
CA SER A 891 -2.46 -5.34 9.46
C SER A 891 -1.69 -6.68 9.56
N GLN A 892 -2.12 -7.69 8.81
CA GLN A 892 -1.58 -9.06 8.80
C GLN A 892 -1.71 -9.84 10.12
N ALA A 893 -2.49 -9.35 11.08
CA ALA A 893 -2.80 -10.01 12.34
C ALA A 893 -4.33 -10.02 12.57
N MET A 894 -5.07 -10.68 11.67
CA MET A 894 -6.53 -10.53 11.50
C MET A 894 -6.97 -9.19 10.88
N GLY A 895 -6.25 -8.70 9.86
CA GLY A 895 -6.54 -7.38 9.26
C GLY A 895 -5.78 -7.00 8.00
N ARG A 896 -6.31 -6.03 7.24
CA ARG A 896 -5.84 -5.68 5.88
C ARG A 896 -5.44 -4.21 5.76
N CYS A 897 -4.15 -3.91 5.79
CA CYS A 897 -3.63 -2.53 5.84
C CYS A 897 -4.06 -1.62 4.68
N GLY A 898 -4.34 -2.17 3.48
CA GLY A 898 -4.80 -1.42 2.31
C GLY A 898 -6.32 -1.16 2.28
N GLU A 899 -7.10 -1.68 3.24
CA GLU A 899 -8.57 -1.70 3.14
C GLU A 899 -9.31 -0.84 4.17
N VAL A 900 -8.63 -0.12 5.07
CA VAL A 900 -9.29 0.69 6.13
C VAL A 900 -10.30 1.69 5.55
N ILE A 901 -9.90 2.44 4.52
CA ILE A 901 -10.77 3.41 3.84
C ILE A 901 -11.87 2.69 3.05
N LEU A 902 -11.53 1.64 2.29
CA LEU A 902 -12.46 0.85 1.49
C LEU A 902 -13.61 0.27 2.34
N ARG A 903 -13.25 -0.37 3.46
CA ARG A 903 -14.16 -1.05 4.39
C ARG A 903 -15.04 -0.07 5.15
N THR A 904 -14.53 1.14 5.42
CA THR A 904 -15.34 2.26 5.92
C THR A 904 -16.50 2.56 4.96
N TRP A 905 -16.22 2.71 3.66
CA TRP A 905 -17.23 3.07 2.66
C TRP A 905 -18.16 1.90 2.30
N HIS A 906 -17.67 0.65 2.33
CA HIS A 906 -18.54 -0.53 2.28
C HIS A 906 -19.57 -0.53 3.43
N THR A 907 -19.13 -0.24 4.66
CA THR A 907 -20.01 -0.24 5.84
C THR A 907 -21.05 0.89 5.78
N ALA A 908 -20.64 2.09 5.35
CA ALA A 908 -21.57 3.20 5.10
C ALA A 908 -22.60 2.88 4.01
N HIS A 909 -22.16 2.24 2.92
CA HIS A 909 -23.05 1.82 1.84
C HIS A 909 -24.05 0.75 2.27
N LYS A 910 -23.60 -0.34 2.90
CA LYS A 910 -24.48 -1.41 3.40
C LYS A 910 -25.57 -0.82 4.30
N ASN A 911 -25.19 -0.01 5.27
CA ASN A 911 -26.13 0.62 6.18
C ASN A 911 -27.12 1.53 5.46
N LYS A 912 -26.70 2.28 4.42
CA LYS A 912 -27.65 3.03 3.58
C LYS A 912 -28.66 2.11 2.89
N VAL A 913 -28.18 1.02 2.27
CA VAL A 913 -29.04 0.10 1.51
C VAL A 913 -30.06 -0.61 2.40
N GLN A 914 -29.64 -1.09 3.58
CA GLN A 914 -30.51 -1.85 4.48
C GLN A 914 -31.36 -0.96 5.40
N ARG A 915 -30.81 0.16 5.90
CA ARG A 915 -31.45 1.01 6.93
C ARG A 915 -32.00 2.34 6.39
N GLY A 916 -31.74 2.66 5.12
CA GLY A 916 -32.10 3.93 4.48
C GLY A 916 -31.23 5.12 4.91
N PRO A 917 -31.67 6.36 4.60
CA PRO A 917 -31.02 7.58 5.07
C PRO A 917 -31.03 7.71 6.59
N LEU A 918 -29.94 8.24 7.16
CA LEU A 918 -29.90 8.60 8.58
C LEU A 918 -30.96 9.67 8.90
N PRO A 919 -31.50 9.73 10.13
CA PRO A 919 -32.43 10.80 10.55
C PRO A 919 -31.95 12.21 10.17
N GLU A 920 -30.66 12.47 10.33
CA GLU A 920 -29.98 13.73 10.04
C GLU A 920 -29.85 14.05 8.53
N ASP A 921 -29.95 13.04 7.66
CA ASP A 921 -29.90 13.17 6.19
C ASP A 921 -31.32 13.21 5.54
N LYS A 922 -32.37 12.89 6.30
CA LYS A 922 -33.76 12.80 5.77
C LYS A 922 -34.34 14.14 5.29
N GLU A 923 -33.85 15.28 5.80
CA GLU A 923 -34.33 16.60 5.38
C GLU A 923 -33.86 16.97 3.96
N ASP A 924 -32.67 16.52 3.55
CA ASP A 924 -32.18 16.69 2.17
C ASP A 924 -32.82 15.65 1.24
N GLY A 925 -32.89 14.40 1.69
CA GLY A 925 -33.56 13.30 0.98
C GLY A 925 -32.82 12.77 -0.26
N GLU A 926 -31.88 13.53 -0.83
CA GLU A 926 -31.05 13.13 -1.98
C GLU A 926 -29.57 12.91 -1.60
N ALA A 927 -29.09 13.52 -0.51
CA ALA A 927 -27.70 13.45 -0.04
C ALA A 927 -27.53 12.67 1.27
N ASP A 928 -26.32 12.19 1.51
CA ASP A 928 -25.87 11.46 2.71
C ASP A 928 -24.76 12.23 3.46
N ASN A 929 -24.78 13.57 3.42
CA ASN A 929 -23.68 14.40 3.92
C ASN A 929 -23.35 14.09 5.38
N PHE A 930 -24.36 13.88 6.23
CA PHE A 930 -24.16 13.58 7.64
C PHE A 930 -23.57 12.17 7.83
N ARG A 931 -24.09 11.14 7.13
CA ARG A 931 -23.45 9.81 7.11
C ARG A 931 -22.01 9.88 6.61
N VAL A 932 -21.73 10.61 5.52
CA VAL A 932 -20.37 10.74 4.98
C VAL A 932 -19.43 11.44 5.97
N LYS A 933 -19.88 12.50 6.66
CA LYS A 933 -19.13 13.15 7.76
C LYS A 933 -18.92 12.22 8.95
N ARG A 934 -19.92 11.41 9.33
CA ARG A 934 -19.80 10.36 10.36
C ARG A 934 -18.74 9.32 10.01
N TYR A 935 -18.67 8.86 8.77
CA TYR A 935 -17.75 7.78 8.37
C TYR A 935 -16.34 8.26 8.01
N VAL A 936 -16.16 9.42 7.35
CA VAL A 936 -14.81 9.97 7.11
C VAL A 936 -14.07 10.20 8.43
N SER A 937 -14.79 10.67 9.46
CA SER A 937 -14.24 10.90 10.80
C SER A 937 -13.60 9.66 11.43
N LYS A 938 -14.07 8.45 11.09
CA LYS A 938 -13.63 7.18 11.69
C LYS A 938 -12.19 6.82 11.34
N TYR A 939 -11.66 7.26 10.19
CA TYR A 939 -10.29 6.97 9.75
C TYR A 939 -9.41 8.23 9.63
N THR A 940 -9.93 9.42 9.92
CA THR A 940 -9.17 10.68 9.86
C THR A 940 -9.03 11.32 11.25
N ILE A 941 -10.06 12.05 11.72
CA ILE A 941 -9.95 12.90 12.91
C ILE A 941 -10.09 12.13 14.21
N ASN A 942 -10.94 11.11 14.28
CA ASN A 942 -11.14 10.36 15.53
C ASN A 942 -9.90 9.56 15.95
N PRO A 943 -9.21 8.83 15.04
CA PRO A 943 -7.91 8.23 15.37
C PRO A 943 -6.87 9.28 15.78
N ALA A 944 -6.85 10.44 15.12
CA ALA A 944 -5.91 11.51 15.46
C ALA A 944 -6.20 12.11 16.85
N LEU A 945 -7.46 12.32 17.23
CA LEU A 945 -7.85 12.80 18.56
C LEU A 945 -7.54 11.76 19.63
N ALA A 946 -7.92 10.49 19.43
CA ALA A 946 -7.68 9.40 20.36
C ALA A 946 -6.18 9.23 20.69
N GLN A 947 -5.31 9.41 19.70
CA GLN A 947 -3.85 9.26 19.86
C GLN A 947 -3.10 10.57 20.16
N GLY A 948 -3.80 11.68 20.45
CA GLY A 948 -3.18 12.96 20.80
C GLY A 948 -2.46 13.69 19.65
N MET A 949 -2.70 13.27 18.40
CA MET A 949 -2.08 13.79 17.18
C MET A 949 -2.98 14.78 16.40
N GLY A 950 -4.28 14.85 16.75
CA GLY A 950 -5.33 15.63 16.06
C GLY A 950 -5.11 17.15 16.04
N HIS A 951 -4.13 17.64 16.78
CA HIS A 951 -3.69 19.03 16.77
C HIS A 951 -2.83 19.39 15.54
N LEU A 952 -2.35 18.40 14.78
CA LEU A 952 -1.50 18.60 13.61
C LEU A 952 -1.90 17.74 12.40
N ILE A 953 -2.62 16.63 12.58
CA ILE A 953 -3.11 15.76 11.48
C ILE A 953 -4.60 15.40 11.65
N GLY A 954 -5.14 14.63 10.69
CA GLY A 954 -6.46 14.00 10.79
C GLY A 954 -7.62 14.77 10.16
N SER A 955 -7.39 15.93 9.52
CA SER A 955 -8.45 16.69 8.84
C SER A 955 -7.89 17.77 7.91
N VAL A 956 -8.73 18.24 6.98
CA VAL A 956 -8.41 19.34 6.05
C VAL A 956 -8.71 20.69 6.73
N GLU A 957 -7.85 21.09 7.66
CA GLU A 957 -7.99 22.33 8.44
C GLU A 957 -6.72 23.19 8.38
N VAL A 958 -6.88 24.52 8.37
CA VAL A 958 -5.76 25.48 8.35
C VAL A 958 -4.88 25.30 9.60
N GLY A 959 -3.55 25.32 9.41
CA GLY A 959 -2.55 25.08 10.44
C GLY A 959 -2.16 23.61 10.63
N LYS A 960 -2.93 22.66 10.10
CA LYS A 960 -2.56 21.23 10.10
C LYS A 960 -1.55 20.91 9.00
N TYR A 961 -0.86 19.79 9.19
CA TYR A 961 0.13 19.25 8.24
C TYR A 961 -0.56 18.87 6.93
N ALA A 962 0.05 19.22 5.79
CA ALA A 962 -0.51 19.01 4.46
C ALA A 962 -0.37 17.54 3.99
N ASP A 963 -1.04 16.65 4.72
CA ASP A 963 -1.27 15.26 4.39
C ASP A 963 -2.67 15.12 3.75
N LEU A 964 -2.70 15.10 2.42
CA LEU A 964 -3.93 15.19 1.64
C LEU A 964 -3.97 14.07 0.61
N VAL A 965 -5.16 13.52 0.38
CA VAL A 965 -5.38 12.47 -0.63
C VAL A 965 -6.36 13.00 -1.67
N VAL A 966 -5.97 12.90 -2.93
CA VAL A 966 -6.72 13.42 -4.07
C VAL A 966 -7.31 12.23 -4.83
N TRP A 967 -8.63 12.21 -5.00
CA TRP A 967 -9.40 11.10 -5.54
C TRP A 967 -10.16 11.53 -6.79
N LYS A 968 -10.25 10.65 -7.80
CA LYS A 968 -11.30 10.78 -8.80
C LYS A 968 -12.63 10.36 -8.14
N PRO A 969 -13.75 11.08 -8.33
CA PRO A 969 -15.06 10.67 -7.78
C PRO A 969 -15.41 9.22 -8.09
N ALA A 970 -15.07 8.75 -9.30
CA ALA A 970 -15.31 7.37 -9.73
C ALA A 970 -14.51 6.29 -8.97
N SER A 971 -13.38 6.63 -8.34
CA SER A 971 -12.50 5.71 -7.59
C SER A 971 -12.34 6.08 -6.10
N PHE A 972 -13.16 7.01 -5.61
CA PHE A 972 -13.18 7.46 -4.22
C PHE A 972 -13.31 6.28 -3.25
N GLY A 973 -12.46 6.27 -2.23
CA GLY A 973 -12.42 5.20 -1.22
C GLY A 973 -11.77 3.89 -1.67
N VAL A 974 -11.34 3.77 -2.94
CA VAL A 974 -10.74 2.53 -3.49
C VAL A 974 -9.29 2.74 -3.90
N LYS A 975 -9.06 3.69 -4.81
CA LYS A 975 -7.74 3.97 -5.41
C LYS A 975 -7.60 5.49 -5.55
N PRO A 976 -6.76 6.14 -4.71
CA PRO A 976 -6.37 7.52 -4.87
C PRO A 976 -5.82 7.81 -6.28
N ASN A 977 -5.95 9.05 -6.73
CA ASN A 977 -5.20 9.53 -7.88
C ASN A 977 -3.76 9.86 -7.47
N LEU A 978 -3.60 10.57 -6.34
CA LEU A 978 -2.31 10.85 -5.71
C LEU A 978 -2.43 11.11 -4.21
N VAL A 979 -1.30 11.02 -3.50
CA VAL A 979 -1.15 11.26 -2.07
C VAL A 979 -0.05 12.30 -1.85
N VAL A 980 -0.42 13.39 -1.17
CA VAL A 980 0.45 14.47 -0.72
C VAL A 980 0.84 14.21 0.74
N LYS A 981 2.13 14.33 1.05
CA LYS A 981 2.67 14.23 2.42
C LYS A 981 3.50 15.47 2.70
N GLY A 982 3.17 16.21 3.78
CA GLY A 982 3.86 17.46 4.12
C GLY A 982 3.92 18.45 2.95
N GLY A 983 2.88 18.51 2.12
CA GLY A 983 2.80 19.39 0.95
C GLY A 983 3.44 18.86 -0.34
N MET A 984 4.11 17.71 -0.32
CA MET A 984 4.78 17.14 -1.51
C MET A 984 4.15 15.82 -1.95
N ILE A 985 3.91 15.65 -3.26
CA ILE A 985 3.39 14.40 -3.83
C ILE A 985 4.38 13.26 -3.53
N SER A 986 3.91 12.28 -2.77
CA SER A 986 4.70 11.13 -2.30
C SER A 986 4.28 9.82 -2.95
N TRP A 987 3.03 9.71 -3.40
CA TRP A 987 2.53 8.57 -4.16
C TRP A 987 1.56 9.03 -5.24
N SER A 988 1.53 8.37 -6.40
CA SER A 988 0.61 8.73 -7.50
C SER A 988 0.32 7.54 -8.41
N MET A 989 -0.88 7.49 -8.98
CA MET A 989 -1.16 6.68 -10.17
C MET A 989 -0.38 7.27 -11.34
N MET A 990 0.53 6.48 -11.93
CA MET A 990 1.48 6.92 -12.94
C MET A 990 1.73 5.83 -13.98
N GLY A 991 1.72 6.24 -15.25
CA GLY A 991 1.96 5.42 -16.43
C GLY A 991 3.37 4.88 -16.59
N ASP A 992 3.69 4.48 -17.81
CA ASP A 992 5.04 4.08 -18.24
C ASP A 992 6.05 5.24 -18.08
N PRO A 993 7.10 5.10 -17.25
CA PRO A 993 8.08 6.17 -17.01
C PRO A 993 8.94 6.57 -18.22
N ASN A 994 8.93 5.79 -19.31
CA ASN A 994 9.64 6.13 -20.55
C ASN A 994 8.77 6.92 -21.55
N ALA A 995 7.47 7.00 -21.32
CA ALA A 995 6.51 7.47 -22.31
C ALA A 995 6.49 9.00 -22.46
N SER A 996 5.96 9.49 -23.58
CA SER A 996 5.86 10.93 -23.87
C SER A 996 4.95 11.71 -22.91
N ILE A 997 3.97 11.04 -22.29
CA ILE A 997 3.03 11.60 -21.32
C ILE A 997 2.71 10.60 -20.18
N PRO A 998 2.39 11.07 -18.96
CA PRO A 998 2.34 10.23 -17.76
C PRO A 998 1.11 9.31 -17.64
N THR A 999 0.21 9.33 -18.61
CA THR A 999 -1.08 8.60 -18.62
C THR A 999 -1.06 7.30 -19.42
N ILE A 1000 0.07 6.98 -20.05
CA ILE A 1000 0.25 5.81 -20.92
C ILE A 1000 0.38 4.51 -20.11
N GLN A 1001 -0.28 3.44 -20.54
CA GLN A 1001 -0.32 2.17 -19.82
C GLN A 1001 1.06 1.47 -19.75
N PRO A 1002 1.38 0.75 -18.65
CA PRO A 1002 0.56 0.57 -17.45
C PRO A 1002 0.57 1.75 -16.49
N VAL A 1003 -0.63 2.18 -16.08
CA VAL A 1003 -0.83 3.14 -15.00
C VAL A 1003 -0.91 2.37 -13.67
N LEU A 1004 0.14 2.50 -12.86
CA LEU A 1004 0.31 1.81 -11.57
C LEU A 1004 0.41 2.83 -10.43
N SER A 1005 0.12 2.41 -9.20
CA SER A 1005 0.41 3.21 -8.00
C SER A 1005 1.91 3.19 -7.71
N ARG A 1006 2.58 4.35 -7.71
CA ARG A 1006 4.06 4.44 -7.65
C ARG A 1006 4.56 5.46 -6.60
N PRO A 1007 5.71 5.18 -5.95
CA PRO A 1007 6.42 6.17 -5.13
C PRO A 1007 6.91 7.35 -5.96
N MET A 1008 6.62 8.57 -5.50
CA MET A 1008 7.02 9.84 -6.10
C MET A 1008 8.14 10.51 -5.28
N PHE A 1009 8.61 11.68 -5.72
CA PHE A 1009 9.74 12.38 -5.10
C PHE A 1009 9.58 12.66 -3.60
N GLY A 1010 8.36 12.90 -3.10
CA GLY A 1010 8.11 13.09 -1.66
C GLY A 1010 8.36 11.86 -0.80
N ALA A 1011 8.27 10.64 -1.36
CA ALA A 1011 8.64 9.41 -0.68
C ALA A 1011 10.17 9.21 -0.62
N LEU A 1012 10.93 9.88 -1.48
CA LEU A 1012 12.40 9.90 -1.45
C LEU A 1012 12.96 10.95 -0.49
N THR A 1013 12.13 11.85 0.03
CA THR A 1013 12.50 12.93 0.96
C THR A 1013 11.75 12.85 2.31
N PRO A 1014 11.70 11.69 2.99
CA PRO A 1014 10.87 11.49 4.19
C PRO A 1014 11.24 12.43 5.36
N ALA A 1015 12.46 12.98 5.38
CA ALA A 1015 12.88 13.98 6.36
C ALA A 1015 12.05 15.28 6.30
N SER A 1016 11.57 15.68 5.12
CA SER A 1016 10.78 16.89 4.88
C SER A 1016 9.28 16.64 4.64
N THR A 1017 8.86 15.39 4.50
CA THR A 1017 7.45 15.03 4.20
C THR A 1017 6.77 14.21 5.30
N SER A 1018 7.50 13.78 6.33
CA SER A 1018 6.98 12.89 7.38
C SER A 1018 7.32 13.36 8.79
N ILE A 1019 6.41 13.03 9.70
CA ILE A 1019 6.55 13.21 11.15
C ILE A 1019 6.88 11.85 11.78
N THR A 1020 7.70 11.84 12.84
CA THR A 1020 7.79 10.76 13.81
C THR A 1020 7.19 11.25 15.13
N TRP A 1021 6.15 10.57 15.59
CA TRP A 1021 5.45 10.84 16.84
C TRP A 1021 6.05 10.03 17.99
N THR A 1022 6.27 10.69 19.13
CA THR A 1022 6.88 10.09 20.33
C THR A 1022 6.27 10.70 21.61
N SER A 1023 6.73 10.28 22.79
CA SER A 1023 6.27 10.84 24.08
C SER A 1023 6.88 12.21 24.36
N ALA A 1024 6.19 13.03 25.16
CA ALA A 1024 6.74 14.30 25.66
C ALA A 1024 8.04 14.09 26.49
N ALA A 1025 8.16 12.95 27.18
CA ALA A 1025 9.36 12.57 27.93
C ALA A 1025 10.57 12.34 27.00
N ALA A 1026 10.39 11.58 25.90
CA ALA A 1026 11.45 11.33 24.93
C ALA A 1026 11.94 12.60 24.23
N VAL A 1027 11.02 13.53 23.89
CA VAL A 1027 11.39 14.86 23.35
C VAL A 1027 12.17 15.67 24.39
N LYS A 1028 11.69 15.73 25.64
CA LYS A 1028 12.37 16.45 26.74
C LYS A 1028 13.76 15.88 27.05
N ALA A 1029 13.94 14.58 26.86
CA ALA A 1029 15.22 13.89 27.02
C ALA A 1029 16.18 14.06 25.82
N ASP A 1030 15.81 14.80 24.78
CA ASP A 1030 16.56 14.95 23.51
C ASP A 1030 16.90 13.60 22.84
N LEU A 1031 16.06 12.59 23.06
CA LEU A 1031 16.27 11.25 22.51
C LEU A 1031 16.28 11.20 20.97
N PRO A 1032 15.41 11.94 20.24
CA PRO A 1032 15.45 11.95 18.78
C PRO A 1032 16.78 12.40 18.19
N SER A 1033 17.44 13.39 18.80
CA SER A 1033 18.77 13.87 18.40
C SER A 1033 19.85 12.84 18.72
N LYS A 1034 19.77 12.19 19.90
CA LYS A 1034 20.69 11.09 20.31
C LYS A 1034 20.59 9.88 19.37
N LEU A 1035 19.39 9.53 18.92
CA LEU A 1035 19.12 8.51 17.91
C LEU A 1035 19.42 8.97 16.46
N GLY A 1036 19.77 10.25 16.27
CA GLY A 1036 20.13 10.81 14.98
C GLY A 1036 18.97 10.95 13.99
N LEU A 1037 17.72 10.90 14.45
CA LEU A 1037 16.52 10.96 13.61
C LEU A 1037 16.50 12.23 12.74
N LYS A 1038 15.93 12.11 11.53
CA LYS A 1038 15.92 13.18 10.51
C LYS A 1038 14.53 13.66 10.10
N LYS A 1039 13.48 12.91 10.45
CA LYS A 1039 12.08 13.33 10.29
C LYS A 1039 11.77 14.46 11.26
N ARG A 1040 10.74 15.25 10.96
CA ARG A 1040 10.13 16.16 11.95
C ARG A 1040 9.67 15.32 13.16
N ILE A 1041 9.95 15.79 14.38
CA ILE A 1041 9.55 15.09 15.60
C ILE A 1041 8.46 15.88 16.29
N GLU A 1042 7.42 15.19 16.74
CA GLU A 1042 6.32 15.79 17.50
C GLU A 1042 5.94 14.90 18.68
N ALA A 1043 5.54 15.53 19.79
CA ALA A 1043 5.04 14.82 20.95
C ALA A 1043 3.51 14.61 20.85
N VAL A 1044 3.04 13.41 21.18
CA VAL A 1044 1.60 13.21 21.47
C VAL A 1044 1.20 14.02 22.70
N LYS A 1045 -0.04 14.50 22.74
CA LYS A 1045 -0.59 15.29 23.86
C LYS A 1045 -2.11 15.26 23.92
N GLY A 1046 -2.67 15.32 25.12
CA GLY A 1046 -4.11 15.31 25.38
C GLY A 1046 -4.75 13.92 25.36
N CYS A 1047 -3.95 12.85 25.32
CA CYS A 1047 -4.40 11.46 25.24
C CYS A 1047 -5.27 11.03 26.43
N ARG A 1048 -5.13 11.70 27.58
CA ARG A 1048 -5.86 11.37 28.83
C ARG A 1048 -7.07 12.27 29.11
N LYS A 1049 -7.34 13.24 28.22
CA LYS A 1049 -8.45 14.22 28.34
C LYS A 1049 -9.57 13.99 27.33
N VAL A 1050 -9.26 13.26 26.27
CA VAL A 1050 -10.20 12.85 25.23
C VAL A 1050 -11.12 11.74 25.76
N SER A 1051 -12.41 11.84 25.42
CA SER A 1051 -13.51 10.99 25.84
C SER A 1051 -14.40 10.68 24.63
N LYS A 1052 -15.34 9.73 24.75
CA LYS A 1052 -16.30 9.38 23.70
C LYS A 1052 -16.99 10.61 23.09
N LYS A 1053 -17.35 11.60 23.91
CA LYS A 1053 -17.97 12.87 23.50
C LYS A 1053 -17.13 13.72 22.53
N ASP A 1054 -15.82 13.51 22.49
CA ASP A 1054 -14.92 14.30 21.66
C ASP A 1054 -14.78 13.74 20.24
N MET A 1055 -15.21 12.48 20.04
CA MET A 1055 -15.20 11.75 18.77
C MET A 1055 -16.22 12.36 17.80
N LYS A 1056 -15.73 13.01 16.75
CA LYS A 1056 -16.54 13.78 15.79
C LYS A 1056 -17.55 12.86 15.11
N PHE A 1057 -18.82 13.25 15.18
CA PHE A 1057 -19.99 12.53 14.67
C PHE A 1057 -20.18 11.10 15.22
N ASN A 1058 -19.41 10.69 16.22
CA ASN A 1058 -19.35 9.31 16.73
C ASN A 1058 -19.18 9.25 18.25
N ASP A 1059 -20.02 10.03 18.92
CA ASP A 1059 -20.10 10.24 20.36
C ASP A 1059 -21.26 9.49 21.05
N SER A 1060 -22.03 8.71 20.29
CA SER A 1060 -23.20 7.98 20.80
C SER A 1060 -22.82 6.92 21.82
N MET A 1061 -23.58 6.81 22.90
CA MET A 1061 -23.38 5.86 24.01
C MET A 1061 -24.71 5.17 24.33
N PRO A 1062 -25.22 4.32 23.42
CA PRO A 1062 -26.45 3.58 23.68
C PRO A 1062 -26.22 2.60 24.83
N LYS A 1063 -27.23 2.38 25.67
CA LYS A 1063 -27.15 1.35 26.71
C LYS A 1063 -27.15 -0.04 26.08
N MET A 1064 -26.13 -0.83 26.36
CA MET A 1064 -25.91 -2.11 25.70
C MET A 1064 -26.39 -3.29 26.55
N LYS A 1065 -26.86 -4.32 25.86
CA LYS A 1065 -27.12 -5.66 26.41
C LYS A 1065 -26.76 -6.70 25.36
N VAL A 1066 -26.09 -7.76 25.78
CA VAL A 1066 -25.78 -8.93 24.95
C VAL A 1066 -26.35 -10.14 25.68
N ASP A 1067 -27.10 -10.97 24.97
CA ASP A 1067 -27.59 -12.24 25.49
C ASP A 1067 -26.43 -13.24 25.61
N PRO A 1068 -26.13 -13.81 26.80
CA PRO A 1068 -24.96 -14.66 26.98
C PRO A 1068 -25.06 -16.04 26.30
N GLU A 1069 -26.27 -16.47 25.91
CA GLU A 1069 -26.50 -17.76 25.26
C GLU A 1069 -26.77 -17.59 23.75
N ARG A 1070 -27.49 -16.54 23.37
CA ARG A 1070 -27.95 -16.30 21.99
C ARG A 1070 -27.18 -15.20 21.25
N TYR A 1071 -26.25 -14.54 21.94
CA TYR A 1071 -25.42 -13.41 21.47
C TYR A 1071 -26.18 -12.20 20.90
N VAL A 1072 -27.51 -12.19 21.00
CA VAL A 1072 -28.38 -11.10 20.54
C VAL A 1072 -28.00 -9.81 21.25
N VAL A 1073 -27.61 -8.82 20.44
CA VAL A 1073 -27.25 -7.48 20.91
C VAL A 1073 -28.47 -6.57 20.88
N GLU A 1074 -28.71 -5.86 21.98
CA GLU A 1074 -29.67 -4.78 22.13
C GLU A 1074 -28.94 -3.47 22.45
N ALA A 1075 -29.34 -2.38 21.79
CA ALA A 1075 -28.91 -1.02 22.04
C ALA A 1075 -30.14 -0.18 22.41
N ASP A 1076 -30.15 0.44 23.60
CA ASP A 1076 -31.29 1.14 24.18
C ASP A 1076 -32.60 0.30 24.23
N GLY A 1077 -32.44 -1.03 24.41
CA GLY A 1077 -33.54 -2.00 24.43
C GLY A 1077 -34.07 -2.41 23.04
N VAL A 1078 -33.45 -1.94 21.96
CA VAL A 1078 -33.79 -2.32 20.57
C VAL A 1078 -32.73 -3.28 20.06
N ARG A 1079 -33.15 -4.45 19.53
CA ARG A 1079 -32.22 -5.39 18.87
C ARG A 1079 -31.49 -4.68 17.72
N VAL A 1080 -30.16 -4.79 17.71
CA VAL A 1080 -29.32 -4.25 16.62
C VAL A 1080 -28.64 -5.38 15.87
N GLY A 1081 -28.60 -5.25 14.54
CA GLY A 1081 -27.98 -6.19 13.63
C GLY A 1081 -28.89 -6.50 12.43
N GLU A 1082 -28.32 -6.37 11.23
CA GLU A 1082 -28.97 -6.68 9.96
C GLU A 1082 -28.33 -7.91 9.31
N GLY A 1083 -29.04 -8.52 8.35
CA GLY A 1083 -28.52 -9.67 7.59
C GLY A 1083 -27.20 -9.37 6.86
N PRO A 1084 -26.44 -10.41 6.49
CA PRO A 1084 -25.22 -10.24 5.70
C PRO A 1084 -25.55 -9.64 4.32
N SER A 1085 -24.61 -8.88 3.77
CA SER A 1085 -24.70 -8.45 2.37
C SER A 1085 -24.21 -9.54 1.42
N GLU A 1086 -25.03 -9.87 0.42
CA GLU A 1086 -24.68 -10.81 -0.66
C GLU A 1086 -23.64 -10.23 -1.63
N SER A 1087 -23.60 -8.91 -1.78
CA SER A 1087 -22.65 -8.20 -2.63
C SER A 1087 -22.28 -6.85 -2.03
N LEU A 1088 -21.12 -6.31 -2.45
CA LEU A 1088 -20.65 -4.98 -2.11
C LEU A 1088 -20.16 -4.25 -3.37
N PRO A 1089 -20.40 -2.93 -3.48
CA PRO A 1089 -19.74 -2.10 -4.49
C PRO A 1089 -18.23 -2.06 -4.20
N LEU A 1090 -17.46 -1.41 -5.09
CA LEU A 1090 -16.02 -1.19 -4.88
C LEU A 1090 -15.16 -2.48 -4.80
N SER A 1091 -15.71 -3.61 -5.26
CA SER A 1091 -15.10 -4.94 -5.22
C SER A 1091 -14.55 -5.36 -6.59
N GLN A 1092 -15.06 -6.45 -7.20
CA GLN A 1092 -14.64 -6.99 -8.50
C GLN A 1092 -14.73 -5.99 -9.66
N ALA A 1093 -15.49 -4.91 -9.52
CA ALA A 1093 -15.55 -3.82 -10.52
C ALA A 1093 -14.26 -2.95 -10.57
N TYR A 1094 -13.38 -3.05 -9.58
CA TYR A 1094 -12.20 -2.19 -9.40
C TYR A 1094 -10.86 -2.92 -9.27
N PHE A 1095 -10.87 -4.18 -8.86
CA PHE A 1095 -9.66 -4.98 -8.63
C PHE A 1095 -9.54 -6.10 -9.68
N ALA A 1096 -8.30 -6.45 -10.04
CA ALA A 1096 -8.03 -7.52 -11.02
C ALA A 1096 -8.09 -8.93 -10.40
N PHE A 1097 -8.04 -9.00 -9.07
CA PHE A 1097 -8.09 -10.17 -8.21
C PHE A 1097 -8.89 -9.79 -6.96
#